data_AF-A0A9X0R1H3-F1
#
_entry.id   AF-A0A9X0R1H3-F1
#
_cell.length_a   1.000
_cell.length_b   1.000
_cell.length_c   1.000
_cell.angle_alpha   90.00
_cell.angle_beta   90.00
_cell.angle_gamma   90.00
#
_symmetry.space_group_name_H-M   'P 1'
#
loop_
_entity.id
_entity.type
_entity.pdbx_description
1 polymer ?
#
loop_
_entity_poly.entity_id
_entity_poly.type
_entity_poly.pdbx_seq_one_letter_code
_entity_poly.pdbx_strand_id
1 'polypeptide(L)'
;MQTGGIFGGLLAVATALGLLGWWVGRLAVHGCARCLGPVWRLSGERRFRLRLLMFWIATVIVALVLFTVTAAAVLWLAPRGDVGAGWVGWSARALQVVVVLAAALVGALALVSVLRTILATVAAFRRRRTLFGLDGVGPDAPDPLPANAEPALVPPPEGGRRIVICCDGTGNRPDDEEEGLPATTNVWKIHHGLVCDDTQTSWYDPGVATDTSSTAAEAAFSRRVLETVGSRTGGQIAATFGRLRRLIEGATGIGITENIAQAYAEIVRQYRPGDRIYLIGFSRGAYTARCVAGVIGRCGLLRAEYGRYADDVVHLYRTRADPAQVVPVPRSMIHDPDEVRIEFLGLFDTVGSLGVPLWGWWFRVLPIWRNRSLSTDPMAICRYVYHAMAMDERRSQFFPTPFSRPKDTGTRLQQVWFRGAHGDVGGGYAETGLSDITLAWMVEAARRHGLRFNAWIDENRRPSAIARLHDELRRKPSWRLFGSWPRWHPVPGADEPADPAPPGTLHPSVLERMRISHTRLARPDFLRPEPGRPLVIDVEAGREWDRTGIVLDRATYRITYLGGLWRDGEERPCGPGGQPDKEVRLLRRLFGFSRRLPDQPWTQLCAAVAHPREWKLQEYGLWRLLRYLYWRDPEELQGQIASIGADLRDARRSVCLRNDAAPGLLYFFANDLWQTAGNNAGALRLQIERVQQPREREPLWILGESGSWQRRLGMTAGA
;
A
#
# COMPACT_ATOMS: atom_id res chain seq x y z
N MET A 1 -51.23 19.13 -37.68
CA MET A 1 -51.20 17.65 -37.82
C MET A 1 -49.83 17.11 -38.28
N GLN A 2 -48.69 17.72 -37.91
CA GLN A 2 -47.35 17.34 -38.43
C GLN A 2 -46.34 16.86 -37.37
N THR A 3 -46.62 17.00 -36.07
CA THR A 3 -45.69 16.64 -34.98
C THR A 3 -45.43 15.14 -34.88
N GLY A 4 -46.42 14.29 -35.17
CA GLY A 4 -46.30 12.83 -35.06
C GLY A 4 -45.26 12.22 -36.02
N GLY A 5 -45.12 12.75 -37.24
CA GLY A 5 -44.16 12.25 -38.22
C GLY A 5 -42.70 12.48 -37.79
N ILE A 6 -42.41 13.65 -37.20
CA ILE A 6 -41.07 13.98 -36.69
C ILE A 6 -40.73 13.08 -35.50
N PHE A 7 -41.66 12.87 -34.56
CA PHE A 7 -41.42 12.03 -33.39
C PHE A 7 -41.22 10.54 -33.78
N GLY A 8 -42.00 10.04 -34.76
CA GLY A 8 -41.82 8.71 -35.33
C GLY A 8 -40.47 8.54 -36.04
N GLY A 9 -40.05 9.55 -36.83
CA GLY A 9 -38.73 9.55 -37.48
C GLY A 9 -37.56 9.56 -36.48
N LEU A 10 -37.65 10.37 -35.42
CA LEU A 10 -36.64 10.42 -34.35
C LEU A 10 -36.57 9.09 -33.58
N LEU A 11 -37.72 8.48 -33.26
CA LEU A 11 -37.77 7.18 -32.61
C LEU A 11 -37.19 6.06 -33.51
N ALA A 12 -37.45 6.11 -34.82
CA ALA A 12 -36.87 5.18 -35.79
C ALA A 12 -35.34 5.33 -35.89
N VAL A 13 -34.81 6.56 -35.95
CA VAL A 13 -33.36 6.83 -35.96
C VAL A 13 -32.70 6.38 -34.66
N ALA A 14 -33.30 6.68 -33.50
CA ALA A 14 -32.77 6.21 -32.20
C ALA A 14 -32.78 4.68 -32.09
N THR A 15 -33.83 4.02 -32.58
CA THR A 15 -33.92 2.55 -32.64
C THR A 15 -32.87 1.98 -33.59
N ALA A 16 -32.68 2.56 -34.77
CA ALA A 16 -31.66 2.14 -35.74
C ALA A 16 -30.23 2.30 -35.19
N LEU A 17 -29.93 3.41 -34.49
CA LEU A 17 -28.64 3.62 -33.83
C LEU A 17 -28.41 2.68 -32.64
N GLY A 18 -29.47 2.37 -31.87
CA GLY A 18 -29.40 1.37 -30.80
C GLY A 18 -29.16 -0.06 -31.34
N LEU A 19 -29.86 -0.43 -32.41
CA LEU A 19 -29.63 -1.70 -33.13
C LEU A 19 -28.23 -1.76 -33.73
N LEU A 20 -27.75 -0.67 -34.35
CA LEU A 20 -26.39 -0.58 -34.89
C LEU A 20 -25.34 -0.71 -33.78
N GLY A 21 -25.50 -0.02 -32.65
CA GLY A 21 -24.63 -0.15 -31.49
C GLY A 21 -24.60 -1.57 -30.92
N TRP A 22 -25.75 -2.25 -30.85
CA TRP A 22 -25.85 -3.65 -30.47
C TRP A 22 -25.18 -4.60 -31.49
N TRP A 23 -25.30 -4.30 -32.79
CA TRP A 23 -24.74 -5.11 -33.87
C TRP A 23 -23.21 -4.95 -33.97
N VAL A 24 -22.70 -3.72 -33.85
CA VAL A 24 -21.27 -3.41 -33.70
C VAL A 24 -20.71 -4.03 -32.41
N GLY A 25 -21.44 -3.97 -31.30
CA GLY A 25 -21.08 -4.67 -30.07
C GLY A 25 -21.02 -6.20 -30.24
N ARG A 26 -21.98 -6.79 -30.96
CA ARG A 26 -21.96 -8.21 -31.37
C ARG A 26 -20.73 -8.53 -32.24
N LEU A 27 -20.43 -7.70 -33.24
CA LEU A 27 -19.28 -7.87 -34.13
C LEU A 27 -17.96 -7.74 -33.37
N ALA A 28 -17.80 -6.76 -32.48
CA ALA A 28 -16.61 -6.61 -31.65
C ALA A 28 -16.40 -7.84 -30.76
N VAL A 29 -17.46 -8.36 -30.13
CA VAL A 29 -17.41 -9.59 -29.33
C VAL A 29 -17.11 -10.84 -30.19
N HIS A 30 -17.66 -10.95 -31.40
CA HIS A 30 -17.37 -12.07 -32.31
C HIS A 30 -15.96 -11.99 -32.93
N GLY A 31 -15.50 -10.80 -33.29
CA GLY A 31 -14.15 -10.54 -33.77
C GLY A 31 -13.12 -10.87 -32.70
N CYS A 32 -13.31 -10.37 -31.47
CA CYS A 32 -12.51 -10.78 -30.32
C CYS A 32 -12.56 -12.30 -30.10
N ALA A 33 -13.74 -12.93 -30.11
CA ALA A 33 -13.84 -14.38 -29.93
C ALA A 33 -13.13 -15.19 -31.03
N ARG A 34 -13.14 -14.73 -32.29
CA ARG A 34 -12.40 -15.35 -33.39
C ARG A 34 -10.89 -15.12 -33.29
N CYS A 35 -10.45 -13.89 -32.99
CA CYS A 35 -9.02 -13.57 -32.86
C CYS A 35 -8.36 -14.16 -31.60
N LEU A 36 -9.11 -14.37 -30.52
CA LEU A 36 -8.60 -14.90 -29.24
C LEU A 36 -8.64 -16.44 -29.16
N GLY A 37 -9.32 -17.10 -30.11
CA GLY A 37 -9.24 -18.55 -30.32
C GLY A 37 -9.80 -19.43 -29.17
N PRO A 38 -9.50 -20.75 -29.18
CA PRO A 38 -10.06 -21.70 -28.22
C PRO A 38 -9.60 -21.50 -26.77
N VAL A 39 -8.50 -20.76 -26.56
CA VAL A 39 -7.99 -20.42 -25.22
C VAL A 39 -8.94 -19.45 -24.49
N TRP A 40 -9.69 -18.61 -25.22
CA TRP A 40 -10.64 -17.65 -24.64
C TRP A 40 -12.05 -18.22 -24.44
N ARG A 41 -12.14 -19.46 -23.92
CA ARG A 41 -13.39 -20.05 -23.40
C ARG A 41 -13.83 -19.34 -22.11
N LEU A 42 -14.27 -18.09 -22.23
CA LEU A 42 -15.11 -17.45 -21.22
C LEU A 42 -16.30 -18.36 -20.90
N SER A 43 -16.55 -18.64 -19.62
CA SER A 43 -17.77 -19.33 -19.20
C SER A 43 -19.02 -18.59 -19.69
N GLY A 44 -20.16 -19.27 -19.83
CA GLY A 44 -21.40 -18.66 -20.31
C GLY A 44 -21.76 -17.41 -19.52
N GLU A 45 -21.58 -17.47 -18.21
CA GLU A 45 -21.75 -16.36 -17.28
C GLU A 45 -20.80 -15.16 -17.55
N ARG A 46 -19.51 -15.39 -17.83
CA ARG A 46 -18.59 -14.28 -18.18
C ARG A 46 -18.91 -13.67 -19.53
N ARG A 47 -19.35 -14.47 -20.51
CA ARG A 47 -19.89 -13.96 -21.78
C ARG A 47 -21.16 -13.13 -21.56
N PHE A 48 -22.03 -13.56 -20.64
CA PHE A 48 -23.23 -12.80 -20.26
C PHE A 48 -22.87 -11.47 -19.59
N ARG A 49 -22.02 -11.48 -18.54
CA ARG A 49 -21.56 -10.25 -17.85
C ARG A 49 -20.87 -9.26 -18.79
N LEU A 50 -20.05 -9.73 -19.74
CA LEU A 50 -19.40 -8.85 -20.73
C LEU A 50 -20.40 -8.27 -21.74
N ARG A 51 -21.36 -9.08 -22.22
CA ARG A 51 -22.47 -8.60 -23.07
C ARG A 51 -23.34 -7.58 -22.33
N LEU A 52 -23.60 -7.78 -21.04
CA LEU A 52 -24.38 -6.86 -20.20
C LEU A 52 -23.66 -5.53 -20.00
N LEU A 53 -22.34 -5.54 -19.79
CA LEU A 53 -21.53 -4.30 -19.73
C LEU A 53 -21.54 -3.55 -21.06
N MET A 54 -21.35 -4.24 -22.19
CA MET A 54 -21.42 -3.63 -23.52
C MET A 54 -22.83 -3.12 -23.85
N PHE A 55 -23.88 -3.80 -23.39
CA PHE A 55 -25.26 -3.34 -23.48
C PHE A 55 -25.45 -2.03 -22.70
N TRP A 56 -25.04 -1.97 -21.43
CA TRP A 56 -25.11 -0.73 -20.64
C TRP A 56 -24.34 0.44 -21.27
N ILE A 57 -23.15 0.20 -21.82
CA ILE A 57 -22.38 1.22 -22.56
C ILE A 57 -23.18 1.71 -23.78
N ALA A 58 -23.77 0.80 -24.56
CA ALA A 58 -24.62 1.17 -25.70
C ALA A 58 -25.88 1.94 -25.26
N THR A 59 -26.54 1.54 -24.16
CA THR A 59 -27.70 2.25 -23.59
C THR A 59 -27.35 3.67 -23.17
N VAL A 60 -26.19 3.87 -22.53
CA VAL A 60 -25.71 5.22 -22.14
C VAL A 60 -25.39 6.07 -23.37
N ILE A 61 -24.78 5.49 -24.42
CA ILE A 61 -24.54 6.19 -25.69
C ILE A 61 -25.86 6.59 -26.37
N VAL A 62 -26.85 5.68 -26.44
CA VAL A 62 -28.17 5.97 -27.02
C VAL A 62 -28.91 7.03 -26.21
N ALA A 63 -28.83 7.02 -24.88
CA ALA A 63 -29.40 8.06 -24.03
C ALA A 63 -28.74 9.43 -24.25
N LEU A 64 -27.42 9.48 -24.37
CA LEU A 64 -26.68 10.71 -24.71
C LEU A 64 -27.07 11.25 -26.10
N VAL A 65 -27.20 10.39 -27.11
CA VAL A 65 -27.63 10.77 -28.46
C VAL A 65 -29.08 11.27 -28.48
N LEU A 66 -30.01 10.57 -27.81
CA LEU A 66 -31.39 11.03 -27.67
C LEU A 66 -31.44 12.41 -26.98
N PHE A 67 -30.61 12.63 -25.96
CA PHE A 67 -30.56 13.89 -25.23
C PHE A 67 -29.99 15.03 -26.09
N THR A 68 -28.90 14.82 -26.84
CA THR A 68 -28.36 15.84 -27.76
C THR A 68 -29.33 16.16 -28.89
N VAL A 69 -30.02 15.16 -29.45
CA VAL A 69 -31.02 15.38 -30.51
C VAL A 69 -32.26 16.10 -29.98
N THR A 70 -32.72 15.78 -28.76
CA THR A 70 -33.81 16.52 -28.10
C THR A 70 -33.39 17.97 -27.80
N ALA A 71 -32.17 18.21 -27.30
CA ALA A 71 -31.65 19.55 -27.08
C ALA A 71 -31.54 20.34 -28.39
N ALA A 72 -31.05 19.71 -29.47
CA ALA A 72 -30.98 20.31 -30.80
C ALA A 72 -32.37 20.66 -31.35
N ALA A 73 -33.38 19.80 -31.16
CA ALA A 73 -34.76 20.08 -31.56
C ALA A 73 -35.37 21.26 -30.77
N VAL A 74 -35.11 21.35 -29.46
CA VAL A 74 -35.54 22.48 -28.61
C VAL A 74 -34.86 23.79 -29.04
N LEU A 75 -33.58 23.76 -29.42
CA LEU A 75 -32.87 24.92 -29.97
C LEU A 75 -33.38 25.32 -31.36
N TRP A 76 -33.71 24.36 -32.22
CA TRP A 76 -34.24 24.61 -33.56
C TRP A 76 -35.67 25.19 -33.54
N LEU A 77 -36.47 24.83 -32.54
CA LEU A 77 -37.81 25.39 -32.32
C LEU A 77 -37.80 26.77 -31.62
N ALA A 78 -36.65 27.23 -31.10
CA ALA A 78 -36.57 28.44 -30.28
C ALA A 78 -36.94 29.78 -30.97
N PRO A 79 -36.73 30.00 -32.29
CA PRO A 79 -36.94 31.31 -32.92
C PRO A 79 -38.25 31.39 -33.75
N ARG A 80 -39.42 31.19 -33.12
CA ARG A 80 -40.75 31.49 -33.73
C ARG A 80 -41.77 32.04 -32.71
N GLY A 81 -41.55 33.26 -32.23
CA GLY A 81 -42.54 34.00 -31.43
C GLY A 81 -41.90 34.84 -30.32
N ASP A 82 -41.90 36.16 -30.51
CA ASP A 82 -41.61 37.27 -29.59
C ASP A 82 -40.45 37.19 -28.58
N VAL A 83 -39.55 38.20 -28.60
CA VAL A 83 -38.28 38.19 -27.86
C VAL A 83 -38.11 39.46 -27.00
N GLY A 84 -39.08 39.73 -26.12
CA GLY A 84 -39.04 40.90 -25.23
C GLY A 84 -38.21 40.76 -23.94
N ALA A 85 -37.86 39.55 -23.50
CA ALA A 85 -37.29 39.30 -22.15
C ALA A 85 -36.10 38.32 -22.11
N GLY A 86 -35.43 38.08 -23.25
CA GLY A 86 -34.56 36.91 -23.43
C GLY A 86 -33.20 36.90 -22.70
N TRP A 87 -32.59 38.05 -22.43
CA TRP A 87 -31.13 38.13 -22.19
C TRP A 87 -30.60 37.38 -20.96
N VAL A 88 -31.40 37.23 -19.90
CA VAL A 88 -30.99 36.46 -18.69
C VAL A 88 -31.19 34.95 -18.87
N GLY A 89 -32.10 34.51 -19.74
CA GLY A 89 -32.40 33.09 -19.96
C GLY A 89 -31.44 32.36 -20.91
N TRP A 90 -30.75 33.09 -21.79
CA TRP A 90 -29.85 32.49 -22.78
C TRP A 90 -28.53 31.99 -22.19
N SER A 91 -27.99 32.62 -21.15
CA SER A 91 -26.73 32.21 -20.50
C SER A 91 -26.82 30.79 -19.93
N ALA A 92 -27.92 30.45 -19.25
CA ALA A 92 -28.16 29.11 -18.70
C ALA A 92 -28.29 28.04 -19.79
N ARG A 93 -28.98 28.34 -20.90
CA ARG A 93 -29.13 27.41 -22.04
C ARG A 93 -27.83 27.22 -22.81
N ALA A 94 -27.06 28.29 -23.04
CA ALA A 94 -25.73 28.19 -23.63
C ALA A 94 -24.78 27.34 -22.76
N LEU A 95 -24.80 27.55 -21.44
CA LEU A 95 -24.02 26.75 -20.49
C LEU A 95 -24.42 25.27 -20.53
N GLN A 96 -25.71 24.95 -20.61
CA GLN A 96 -26.19 23.57 -20.79
C GLN A 96 -25.66 22.93 -22.08
N VAL A 97 -25.68 23.64 -23.20
CA VAL A 97 -25.12 23.15 -24.48
C VAL A 97 -23.61 22.91 -24.38
N VAL A 98 -22.86 23.83 -23.76
CA VAL A 98 -21.41 23.67 -23.55
C VAL A 98 -21.10 22.47 -22.65
N VAL A 99 -21.85 22.27 -21.56
CA VAL A 99 -21.71 21.10 -20.67
C VAL A 99 -22.01 19.79 -21.40
N VAL A 100 -23.03 19.76 -22.28
CA VAL A 100 -23.38 18.58 -23.08
C VAL A 100 -22.33 18.28 -24.15
N LEU A 101 -21.80 19.29 -24.84
CA LEU A 101 -20.70 19.14 -25.80
C LEU A 101 -19.41 18.67 -25.11
N ALA A 102 -19.12 19.18 -23.91
CA ALA A 102 -18.01 18.70 -23.09
C ALA A 102 -18.20 17.23 -22.66
N ALA A 103 -19.41 16.84 -22.24
CA ALA A 103 -19.73 15.45 -21.91
C ALA A 103 -19.61 14.51 -23.12
N ALA A 104 -20.05 14.95 -24.31
CA ALA A 104 -19.90 14.21 -25.56
C ALA A 104 -18.42 14.05 -25.97
N LEU A 105 -17.61 15.11 -25.80
CA LEU A 105 -16.16 15.06 -26.05
C LEU A 105 -15.45 14.11 -25.07
N VAL A 106 -15.81 14.14 -23.78
CA VAL A 106 -15.30 13.19 -22.78
C VAL A 106 -15.70 11.76 -23.13
N GLY A 107 -16.94 11.53 -23.59
CA GLY A 107 -17.39 10.23 -24.08
C GLY A 107 -16.61 9.73 -25.30
N ALA A 108 -16.33 10.62 -26.26
CA ALA A 108 -15.53 10.30 -27.44
C ALA A 108 -14.06 9.99 -27.09
N LEU A 109 -13.45 10.77 -26.20
CA LEU A 109 -12.09 10.52 -25.70
C LEU A 109 -12.02 9.20 -24.91
N ALA A 110 -13.02 8.90 -24.09
CA ALA A 110 -13.14 7.60 -23.41
C ALA A 110 -13.26 6.44 -24.40
N LEU A 111 -14.06 6.59 -25.47
CA LEU A 111 -14.21 5.58 -26.52
C LEU A 111 -12.90 5.35 -27.29
N VAL A 112 -12.17 6.41 -27.64
CA VAL A 112 -10.83 6.32 -28.27
C VAL A 112 -9.83 5.66 -27.33
N SER A 113 -9.88 5.95 -26.03
CA SER A 113 -9.05 5.26 -25.02
C SER A 113 -9.38 3.78 -24.93
N VAL A 114 -10.66 3.40 -24.88
CA VAL A 114 -11.11 2.00 -24.87
C VAL A 114 -10.66 1.27 -26.15
N LEU A 115 -10.79 1.89 -27.32
CA LEU A 115 -10.35 1.31 -28.58
C LEU A 115 -8.82 1.14 -28.63
N ARG A 116 -8.04 2.12 -28.14
CA ARG A 116 -6.59 1.99 -27.96
C ARG A 116 -6.22 0.83 -27.03
N THR A 117 -6.89 0.70 -25.88
CA THR A 117 -6.67 -0.42 -24.95
C THR A 117 -7.00 -1.77 -25.58
N ILE A 118 -8.08 -1.88 -26.37
CA ILE A 118 -8.44 -3.11 -27.10
C ILE A 118 -7.36 -3.45 -28.15
N LEU A 119 -6.93 -2.48 -28.96
CA LEU A 119 -5.89 -2.67 -29.98
C LEU A 119 -4.54 -3.07 -29.34
N ALA A 120 -4.13 -2.41 -28.26
CA ALA A 120 -2.94 -2.76 -27.49
C ALA A 120 -3.03 -4.17 -26.89
N THR A 121 -4.20 -4.55 -26.36
CA THR A 121 -4.46 -5.90 -25.84
C THR A 121 -4.37 -6.96 -26.94
N VAL A 122 -4.92 -6.69 -28.13
CA VAL A 122 -4.82 -7.61 -29.28
C VAL A 122 -3.39 -7.71 -29.81
N ALA A 123 -2.63 -6.61 -29.85
CA ALA A 123 -1.23 -6.61 -30.23
C ALA A 123 -0.37 -7.40 -29.23
N ALA A 124 -0.53 -7.17 -27.93
CA ALA A 124 0.15 -7.93 -26.87
C ALA A 124 -0.23 -9.42 -26.91
N PHE A 125 -1.51 -9.75 -27.15
CA PHE A 125 -1.95 -11.13 -27.31
C PHE A 125 -1.30 -11.82 -28.51
N ARG A 126 -1.19 -11.15 -29.67
CA ARG A 126 -0.46 -11.67 -30.84
C ARG A 126 1.02 -11.91 -30.50
N ARG A 127 1.73 -10.92 -29.94
CA ARG A 127 3.13 -11.08 -29.51
C ARG A 127 3.31 -12.25 -28.54
N ARG A 128 2.38 -12.46 -27.61
CA ARG A 128 2.41 -13.59 -26.66
C ARG A 128 2.16 -14.95 -27.32
N ARG A 129 1.36 -15.05 -28.39
CA ARG A 129 1.27 -16.32 -29.14
C ARG A 129 2.61 -16.66 -29.81
N THR A 130 3.25 -15.67 -30.41
CA THR A 130 4.60 -15.80 -31.00
C THR A 130 5.65 -16.20 -29.95
N LEU A 131 5.67 -15.54 -28.77
CA LEU A 131 6.58 -15.84 -27.66
C LEU A 131 6.49 -17.28 -27.12
N PHE A 132 5.41 -18.02 -27.40
CA PHE A 132 5.16 -19.34 -26.82
C PHE A 132 4.82 -20.45 -27.84
N GLY A 133 5.02 -20.22 -29.14
CA GLY A 133 4.78 -21.25 -30.18
C GLY A 133 3.33 -21.76 -30.25
N LEU A 134 2.35 -21.02 -29.71
CA LEU A 134 0.95 -21.46 -29.56
C LEU A 134 0.15 -21.57 -30.88
N ASP A 135 0.83 -21.42 -32.01
CA ASP A 135 0.31 -21.54 -33.37
C ASP A 135 0.93 -22.74 -34.13
N GLY A 136 1.72 -23.59 -33.46
CA GLY A 136 2.24 -24.85 -34.03
C GLY A 136 3.47 -24.72 -34.93
N VAL A 137 4.02 -23.51 -35.05
CA VAL A 137 5.32 -23.25 -35.69
C VAL A 137 6.45 -23.70 -34.75
N GLY A 138 7.56 -24.17 -35.32
CA GLY A 138 8.77 -24.59 -34.60
C GLY A 138 9.52 -23.43 -33.92
N PRO A 139 10.73 -23.69 -33.39
CA PRO A 139 11.48 -22.75 -32.57
C PRO A 139 12.21 -21.64 -33.36
N ASP A 140 11.54 -21.06 -34.35
CA ASP A 140 12.01 -19.83 -35.01
C ASP A 140 11.85 -18.67 -34.02
N ALA A 141 12.96 -18.23 -33.43
CA ALA A 141 12.96 -17.14 -32.46
C ALA A 141 12.46 -15.84 -33.14
N PRO A 142 11.55 -15.08 -32.50
CA PRO A 142 10.94 -13.92 -33.16
C PRO A 142 11.98 -12.86 -33.47
N ASP A 143 12.03 -12.40 -34.73
CA ASP A 143 13.09 -11.55 -35.31
C ASP A 143 13.65 -10.52 -34.31
N PRO A 144 14.98 -10.44 -34.06
CA PRO A 144 15.54 -9.35 -33.27
C PRO A 144 15.20 -7.98 -33.87
N LEU A 145 15.41 -6.90 -33.11
CA LEU A 145 15.24 -5.55 -33.67
C LEU A 145 16.25 -5.32 -34.81
N PRO A 146 15.86 -4.62 -35.90
CA PRO A 146 16.82 -4.20 -36.92
C PRO A 146 17.88 -3.29 -36.28
N ALA A 147 19.16 -3.57 -36.58
CA ALA A 147 20.32 -3.05 -35.85
C ALA A 147 20.60 -1.55 -36.14
N ASN A 148 19.78 -0.67 -35.57
CA ASN A 148 19.96 0.78 -35.64
C ASN A 148 20.92 1.26 -34.53
N ALA A 149 22.22 1.23 -34.83
CA ALA A 149 23.31 1.88 -34.09
C ALA A 149 23.36 1.60 -32.57
N GLU A 150 23.88 0.43 -32.19
CA GLU A 150 24.37 0.24 -30.82
C GLU A 150 25.55 1.19 -30.52
N PRO A 151 25.57 1.89 -29.37
CA PRO A 151 26.74 2.65 -28.96
C PRO A 151 27.90 1.70 -28.64
N ALA A 152 29.12 2.09 -29.04
CA ALA A 152 30.29 1.21 -29.07
C ALA A 152 30.54 0.46 -27.74
N LEU A 153 30.69 -0.87 -27.85
CA LEU A 153 30.85 -1.77 -26.71
C LEU A 153 32.27 -1.67 -26.11
N VAL A 154 32.50 -0.72 -25.21
CA VAL A 154 33.66 -0.77 -24.30
C VAL A 154 33.62 -2.11 -23.55
N PRO A 155 34.66 -2.95 -23.60
CA PRO A 155 34.66 -4.25 -22.91
C PRO A 155 34.56 -4.04 -21.39
N PRO A 156 33.81 -4.91 -20.66
CA PRO A 156 33.71 -4.78 -19.21
C PRO A 156 35.06 -5.04 -18.53
N PRO A 157 35.33 -4.44 -17.36
CA PRO A 157 36.47 -4.81 -16.54
C PRO A 157 36.40 -6.27 -16.09
N GLU A 158 37.55 -6.85 -15.74
CA GLU A 158 37.61 -8.17 -15.09
C GLU A 158 36.69 -8.23 -13.86
N GLY A 159 35.83 -9.24 -13.79
CA GLY A 159 34.83 -9.38 -12.72
C GLY A 159 33.53 -8.56 -12.89
N GLY A 160 33.32 -7.96 -14.07
CA GLY A 160 32.03 -7.42 -14.51
C GLY A 160 31.60 -6.10 -13.84
N ARG A 161 30.69 -5.39 -14.51
CA ARG A 161 30.18 -4.10 -14.04
C ARG A 161 29.08 -4.31 -13.01
N ARG A 162 28.73 -3.25 -12.28
CA ARG A 162 27.69 -3.27 -11.25
C ARG A 162 26.50 -2.44 -11.71
N ILE A 163 25.38 -3.09 -11.99
CA ILE A 163 24.15 -2.43 -12.46
C ILE A 163 23.25 -2.20 -11.25
N VAL A 164 23.07 -0.94 -10.86
CA VAL A 164 22.32 -0.57 -9.64
C VAL A 164 20.96 0.04 -9.99
N ILE A 165 19.89 -0.64 -9.61
CA ILE A 165 18.51 -0.22 -9.83
C ILE A 165 17.91 0.24 -8.50
N CYS A 166 17.58 1.52 -8.40
CA CYS A 166 17.05 2.16 -7.19
C CYS A 166 15.56 2.51 -7.37
N CYS A 167 14.66 1.79 -6.70
CA CYS A 167 13.21 1.99 -6.79
C CYS A 167 12.64 2.61 -5.50
N ASP A 168 12.08 3.81 -5.58
CA ASP A 168 11.55 4.55 -4.43
C ASP A 168 10.04 4.30 -4.18
N GLY A 169 9.55 4.79 -3.04
CA GLY A 169 8.13 4.83 -2.72
C GLY A 169 7.38 5.89 -3.54
N THR A 170 6.30 5.45 -4.20
CA THR A 170 5.31 6.30 -4.87
C THR A 170 5.00 7.60 -4.11
N GLY A 171 5.26 8.73 -4.78
CA GLY A 171 4.97 10.07 -4.28
C GLY A 171 6.09 10.71 -3.47
N ASN A 172 7.26 10.07 -3.37
CA ASN A 172 8.49 10.69 -2.90
C ASN A 172 9.21 11.36 -4.09
N ARG A 173 9.95 12.45 -3.85
CA ARG A 173 10.77 13.13 -4.87
C ARG A 173 12.15 13.57 -4.32
N PRO A 174 13.17 13.72 -5.19
CA PRO A 174 14.45 14.34 -4.82
C PRO A 174 14.32 15.77 -4.27
N ASP A 175 13.28 16.48 -4.71
CA ASP A 175 12.93 17.87 -4.40
C ASP A 175 11.80 18.01 -3.35
N ASP A 176 11.45 16.93 -2.63
CA ASP A 176 10.50 17.02 -1.52
C ASP A 176 11.10 17.77 -0.33
N GLU A 177 10.32 18.69 0.26
CA GLU A 177 10.69 19.45 1.45
C GLU A 177 9.67 19.25 2.59
N GLU A 178 10.17 19.25 3.83
CA GLU A 178 9.37 19.38 5.05
C GLU A 178 9.85 20.62 5.81
N GLU A 179 8.93 21.55 6.10
CA GLU A 179 9.20 22.81 6.81
C GLU A 179 10.30 23.70 6.15
N GLY A 180 10.53 23.53 4.83
CA GLY A 180 11.57 24.23 4.05
C GLY A 180 12.95 23.56 4.11
N LEU A 181 13.02 22.31 4.57
CA LEU A 181 14.24 21.50 4.63
C LEU A 181 14.09 20.23 3.76
N PRO A 182 15.14 19.80 3.03
CA PRO A 182 15.06 18.62 2.14
C PRO A 182 14.67 17.33 2.87
N ALA A 183 13.53 16.76 2.49
CA ALA A 183 12.94 15.56 3.09
C ALA A 183 13.27 14.29 2.27
N THR A 184 14.50 14.16 1.80
CA THR A 184 14.90 13.10 0.85
C THR A 184 14.85 11.68 1.43
N THR A 185 14.68 10.70 0.54
CA THR A 185 14.66 9.27 0.88
C THR A 185 16.06 8.67 0.93
N ASN A 186 16.20 7.55 1.62
CA ASN A 186 17.43 6.77 1.63
C ASN A 186 17.72 6.09 0.27
N VAL A 187 16.72 5.89 -0.58
CA VAL A 187 16.91 5.37 -1.94
C VAL A 187 17.52 6.45 -2.85
N TRP A 188 16.99 7.68 -2.79
CA TRP A 188 17.58 8.82 -3.47
C TRP A 188 19.00 9.13 -2.95
N LYS A 189 19.19 9.20 -1.62
CA LYS A 189 20.51 9.39 -1.01
C LYS A 189 21.50 8.31 -1.49
N ILE A 190 21.10 7.04 -1.52
CA ILE A 190 21.94 5.96 -2.07
C ILE A 190 22.28 6.23 -3.53
N HIS A 191 21.28 6.48 -4.40
CA HIS A 191 21.51 6.71 -5.82
C HIS A 191 22.46 7.90 -6.09
N HIS A 192 22.20 9.04 -5.47
CA HIS A 192 23.04 10.24 -5.55
C HIS A 192 24.45 10.02 -4.95
N GLY A 193 24.56 9.13 -3.97
CA GLY A 193 25.82 8.71 -3.36
C GLY A 193 26.65 7.71 -4.18
N LEU A 194 26.13 7.12 -5.26
CA LEU A 194 26.89 6.14 -6.05
C LEU A 194 27.98 6.79 -6.90
N VAL A 195 29.10 6.10 -7.07
CA VAL A 195 30.01 6.37 -8.19
C VAL A 195 29.38 5.81 -9.46
N CYS A 196 29.34 6.60 -10.53
CA CYS A 196 28.96 6.12 -11.87
C CYS A 196 30.16 6.26 -12.80
N ASP A 197 30.63 5.13 -13.34
CA ASP A 197 31.74 5.01 -14.28
C ASP A 197 31.58 3.73 -15.12
N ASP A 198 32.52 3.42 -16.01
CA ASP A 198 32.46 2.21 -16.87
C ASP A 198 32.36 0.89 -16.09
N THR A 199 32.64 0.91 -14.78
CA THR A 199 32.61 -0.24 -13.88
C THR A 199 31.31 -0.32 -13.06
N GLN A 200 30.51 0.74 -13.01
CA GLN A 200 29.27 0.81 -12.21
C GLN A 200 28.27 1.80 -12.80
N THR A 201 27.07 1.32 -13.13
CA THR A 201 25.95 2.15 -13.59
C THR A 201 24.88 2.27 -12.53
N SER A 202 24.06 3.32 -12.59
CA SER A 202 22.87 3.42 -11.74
C SER A 202 21.68 4.01 -12.47
N TRP A 203 20.48 3.61 -12.03
CA TRP A 203 19.20 4.11 -12.51
C TRP A 203 18.23 4.26 -11.33
N TYR A 204 17.36 5.27 -11.40
CA TYR A 204 16.45 5.64 -10.32
C TYR A 204 15.01 5.78 -10.80
N ASP A 205 14.12 5.00 -10.17
CA ASP A 205 12.67 5.13 -10.25
C ASP A 205 12.17 5.90 -9.01
N PRO A 206 11.70 7.15 -9.13
CA PRO A 206 11.01 7.87 -8.04
C PRO A 206 9.68 7.22 -7.59
N GLY A 207 9.23 6.18 -8.28
CA GLY A 207 7.98 5.51 -8.02
C GLY A 207 6.81 6.14 -8.77
N VAL A 208 5.66 5.46 -8.72
CA VAL A 208 4.41 5.99 -9.30
C VAL A 208 4.11 7.41 -8.78
N ALA A 209 3.45 8.24 -9.58
CA ALA A 209 3.06 9.63 -9.32
C ALA A 209 4.09 10.75 -9.61
N THR A 210 5.15 10.49 -10.40
CA THR A 210 6.01 11.54 -10.97
C THR A 210 5.94 11.63 -12.51
N ASP A 211 5.12 12.56 -12.98
CA ASP A 211 5.41 13.50 -14.09
C ASP A 211 6.41 13.12 -15.19
N THR A 212 5.94 12.39 -16.20
CA THR A 212 6.51 12.41 -17.57
C THR A 212 5.47 12.57 -18.70
N SER A 213 4.19 12.33 -18.43
CA SER A 213 3.08 12.62 -19.37
C SER A 213 1.94 13.43 -18.74
N SER A 214 1.80 13.39 -17.41
CA SER A 214 0.83 14.17 -16.65
C SER A 214 1.05 15.67 -16.77
N THR A 215 2.25 16.18 -16.51
CA THR A 215 2.58 17.62 -16.44
C THR A 215 2.39 18.36 -17.75
N ALA A 216 2.80 17.80 -18.89
CA ALA A 216 2.60 18.44 -20.19
C ALA A 216 1.10 18.61 -20.51
N ALA A 217 0.29 17.59 -20.19
CA ALA A 217 -1.16 17.63 -20.34
C ALA A 217 -1.82 18.57 -19.30
N GLU A 218 -1.35 18.57 -18.05
CA GLU A 218 -1.88 19.42 -16.96
C GLU A 218 -1.55 20.90 -17.20
N ALA A 219 -0.37 21.22 -17.74
CA ALA A 219 0.00 22.56 -18.17
C ALA A 219 -0.83 23.03 -19.38
N ALA A 220 -0.97 22.20 -20.41
CA ALA A 220 -1.80 22.52 -21.58
C ALA A 220 -3.28 22.71 -21.21
N PHE A 221 -3.83 21.84 -20.36
CA PHE A 221 -5.20 21.93 -19.85
C PHE A 221 -5.39 23.14 -18.93
N SER A 222 -4.47 23.37 -17.98
CA SER A 222 -4.59 24.49 -17.03
C SER A 222 -4.48 25.84 -17.71
N ARG A 223 -3.58 26.02 -18.70
CA ARG A 223 -3.55 27.23 -19.55
C ARG A 223 -4.92 27.44 -20.20
N ARG A 224 -5.44 26.42 -20.90
CA ARG A 224 -6.70 26.50 -21.63
C ARG A 224 -7.91 26.77 -20.74
N VAL A 225 -7.92 26.26 -19.50
CA VAL A 225 -8.94 26.55 -18.48
C VAL A 225 -8.79 27.97 -17.90
N LEU A 226 -7.58 28.45 -17.66
CA LEU A 226 -7.32 29.82 -17.20
C LEU A 226 -7.68 30.86 -18.27
N GLU A 227 -7.36 30.57 -19.55
CA GLU A 227 -7.75 31.35 -20.73
C GLU A 227 -9.27 31.42 -20.91
N THR A 228 -9.99 30.32 -20.62
CA THR A 228 -11.45 30.23 -20.86
C THR A 228 -12.30 30.75 -19.68
N VAL A 229 -11.82 30.63 -18.44
CA VAL A 229 -12.63 30.84 -17.22
C VAL A 229 -12.08 31.96 -16.31
N GLY A 230 -10.96 32.59 -16.69
CA GLY A 230 -10.33 33.67 -15.93
C GLY A 230 -9.50 33.16 -14.74
N SER A 231 -8.55 34.00 -14.30
CA SER A 231 -7.42 33.57 -13.46
C SER A 231 -7.80 32.94 -12.12
N ARG A 232 -8.68 33.57 -11.33
CA ARG A 232 -9.08 33.06 -10.00
C ARG A 232 -9.94 31.79 -10.08
N THR A 233 -10.97 31.79 -10.91
CA THR A 233 -11.94 30.68 -10.98
C THR A 233 -11.37 29.48 -11.74
N GLY A 234 -10.68 29.71 -12.86
CA GLY A 234 -10.00 28.66 -13.63
C GLY A 234 -8.95 27.94 -12.80
N GLY A 235 -8.18 28.66 -11.98
CA GLY A 235 -7.17 28.07 -11.09
C GLY A 235 -7.75 27.11 -10.05
N GLN A 236 -8.89 27.46 -9.42
CA GLN A 236 -9.56 26.58 -8.45
C GLN A 236 -10.13 25.30 -9.10
N ILE A 237 -10.71 25.43 -10.31
CA ILE A 237 -11.24 24.29 -11.06
C ILE A 237 -10.10 23.37 -11.50
N ALA A 238 -9.02 23.91 -12.08
CA ALA A 238 -7.84 23.16 -12.47
C ALA A 238 -7.19 22.43 -11.27
N ALA A 239 -7.01 23.11 -10.13
CA ALA A 239 -6.49 22.50 -8.91
C ALA A 239 -7.40 21.44 -8.27
N THR A 240 -8.70 21.42 -8.62
CA THR A 240 -9.66 20.40 -8.17
C THR A 240 -9.65 19.18 -9.10
N PHE A 241 -9.69 19.40 -10.42
CA PHE A 241 -9.57 18.34 -11.42
C PHE A 241 -8.18 17.67 -11.42
N GLY A 242 -7.09 18.41 -11.22
CA GLY A 242 -5.74 17.85 -11.07
C GLY A 242 -5.59 16.97 -9.83
N ARG A 243 -6.27 17.32 -8.71
CA ARG A 243 -6.37 16.47 -7.52
C ARG A 243 -7.21 15.22 -7.78
N LEU A 244 -8.37 15.34 -8.43
CA LEU A 244 -9.21 14.20 -8.78
C LEU A 244 -8.51 13.26 -9.79
N ARG A 245 -7.76 13.81 -10.76
CA ARG A 245 -6.99 13.02 -11.72
C ARG A 245 -5.85 12.26 -11.05
N ARG A 246 -5.05 12.93 -10.20
CA ARG A 246 -4.02 12.24 -9.39
C ARG A 246 -4.62 11.21 -8.44
N LEU A 247 -5.87 11.40 -7.98
CA LEU A 247 -6.61 10.37 -7.22
C LEU A 247 -6.98 9.17 -8.11
N ILE A 248 -7.35 9.36 -9.38
CA ILE A 248 -7.75 8.29 -10.32
C ILE A 248 -6.54 7.54 -10.89
N GLU A 249 -5.52 8.26 -11.34
CA GLU A 249 -4.22 7.71 -11.75
C GLU A 249 -3.60 6.95 -10.57
N GLY A 250 -3.61 7.57 -9.38
CA GLY A 250 -3.22 6.93 -8.13
C GLY A 250 -4.05 5.69 -7.77
N ALA A 251 -5.37 5.70 -7.97
CA ALA A 251 -6.28 4.59 -7.58
C ALA A 251 -6.24 3.38 -8.51
N THR A 252 -5.91 3.55 -9.79
CA THR A 252 -6.02 2.45 -10.78
C THR A 252 -4.90 1.41 -10.70
N GLY A 253 -3.81 1.69 -9.98
CA GLY A 253 -2.63 0.81 -9.92
C GLY A 253 -1.83 0.75 -11.23
N ILE A 254 -2.23 1.55 -12.23
CA ILE A 254 -1.41 1.88 -13.41
C ILE A 254 -0.19 2.64 -12.87
N GLY A 255 0.99 2.08 -13.09
CA GLY A 255 2.25 2.51 -12.49
C GLY A 255 3.07 1.33 -11.96
N ILE A 256 2.56 0.51 -11.03
CA ILE A 256 3.42 -0.52 -10.40
C ILE A 256 3.89 -1.57 -11.41
N THR A 257 3.09 -1.88 -12.44
CA THR A 257 3.49 -2.84 -13.49
C THR A 257 4.56 -2.25 -14.40
N GLU A 258 4.34 -0.98 -14.73
CA GLU A 258 5.12 -0.14 -15.62
C GLU A 258 6.50 0.14 -15.00
N ASN A 259 6.56 0.42 -13.70
CA ASN A 259 7.80 0.56 -12.93
C ASN A 259 8.57 -0.77 -12.84
N ILE A 260 7.90 -1.92 -12.61
CA ILE A 260 8.56 -3.25 -12.67
C ILE A 260 9.09 -3.52 -14.09
N ALA A 261 8.34 -3.15 -15.14
CA ALA A 261 8.73 -3.34 -16.53
C ALA A 261 9.88 -2.43 -16.96
N GLN A 262 9.88 -1.15 -16.55
CA GLN A 262 10.98 -0.20 -16.76
C GLN A 262 12.25 -0.67 -16.04
N ALA A 263 12.16 -1.01 -14.76
CA ALA A 263 13.30 -1.51 -13.99
C ALA A 263 13.86 -2.83 -14.57
N TYR A 264 13.01 -3.75 -15.06
CA TYR A 264 13.45 -4.96 -15.75
C TYR A 264 14.06 -4.65 -17.13
N ALA A 265 13.42 -3.81 -17.94
CA ALA A 265 13.91 -3.39 -19.25
C ALA A 265 15.27 -2.68 -19.16
N GLU A 266 15.49 -1.89 -18.11
CA GLU A 266 16.73 -1.16 -17.87
C GLU A 266 17.90 -2.08 -17.48
N ILE A 267 17.61 -3.22 -16.82
CA ILE A 267 18.61 -4.29 -16.64
C ILE A 267 18.87 -4.97 -17.99
N VAL A 268 17.83 -5.36 -18.73
CA VAL A 268 17.94 -6.01 -20.06
C VAL A 268 18.72 -5.16 -21.06
N ARG A 269 18.56 -3.83 -21.02
CA ARG A 269 19.27 -2.86 -21.88
C ARG A 269 20.76 -2.77 -21.56
N GLN A 270 21.16 -3.05 -20.32
CA GLN A 270 22.53 -2.85 -19.84
C GLN A 270 23.34 -4.13 -19.70
N TYR A 271 22.70 -5.23 -19.31
CA TYR A 271 23.36 -6.45 -18.85
C TYR A 271 24.21 -7.13 -19.93
N ARG A 272 25.42 -7.50 -19.55
CA ARG A 272 26.30 -8.41 -20.28
C ARG A 272 26.68 -9.58 -19.36
N PRO A 273 27.00 -10.78 -19.89
CA PRO A 273 27.46 -11.90 -19.07
C PRO A 273 28.60 -11.47 -18.12
N GLY A 274 28.44 -11.82 -16.84
CA GLY A 274 29.36 -11.43 -15.77
C GLY A 274 29.05 -10.10 -15.06
N ASP A 275 28.16 -9.25 -15.57
CA ASP A 275 27.69 -8.07 -14.83
C ASP A 275 26.88 -8.48 -13.58
N ARG A 276 27.00 -7.74 -12.48
CA ARG A 276 26.32 -8.00 -11.21
C ARG A 276 25.15 -7.04 -11.00
N ILE A 277 23.98 -7.58 -10.70
CA ILE A 277 22.73 -6.82 -10.53
C ILE A 277 22.49 -6.51 -9.05
N TYR A 278 22.23 -5.24 -8.74
CA TYR A 278 21.93 -4.74 -7.40
C TYR A 278 20.57 -4.04 -7.45
N LEU A 279 19.61 -4.50 -6.63
CA LEU A 279 18.28 -3.92 -6.55
C LEU A 279 18.11 -3.29 -5.17
N ILE A 280 17.81 -2.00 -5.12
CA ILE A 280 17.62 -1.26 -3.87
C ILE A 280 16.25 -0.58 -3.90
N GLY A 281 15.50 -0.58 -2.80
CA GLY A 281 14.25 0.18 -2.78
C GLY A 281 13.58 0.37 -1.43
N PHE A 282 12.60 1.27 -1.39
CA PHE A 282 11.83 1.66 -0.20
C PHE A 282 10.33 1.45 -0.43
N SER A 283 9.59 0.99 0.58
CA SER A 283 8.12 1.00 0.58
C SER A 283 7.51 0.22 -0.61
N ARG A 284 6.83 0.90 -1.53
CA ARG A 284 6.35 0.36 -2.81
C ARG A 284 7.48 0.05 -3.79
N GLY A 285 8.55 0.84 -3.82
CA GLY A 285 9.75 0.55 -4.59
C GLY A 285 10.51 -0.68 -4.08
N ALA A 286 10.48 -0.95 -2.77
CA ALA A 286 10.97 -2.22 -2.21
C ALA A 286 10.14 -3.42 -2.71
N TYR A 287 8.82 -3.25 -2.88
CA TYR A 287 7.96 -4.25 -3.51
C TYR A 287 8.26 -4.40 -5.03
N THR A 288 8.49 -3.28 -5.75
CA THR A 288 8.96 -3.28 -7.15
C THR A 288 10.26 -4.07 -7.29
N ALA A 289 11.29 -3.78 -6.47
CA ALA A 289 12.58 -4.48 -6.48
C ALA A 289 12.42 -6.00 -6.27
N ARG A 290 11.58 -6.42 -5.31
CA ARG A 290 11.27 -7.85 -5.08
C ARG A 290 10.53 -8.48 -6.26
N CYS A 291 9.66 -7.72 -6.95
CA CYS A 291 9.01 -8.19 -8.17
C CYS A 291 9.97 -8.28 -9.36
N VAL A 292 10.91 -7.35 -9.53
CA VAL A 292 11.95 -7.40 -10.58
C VAL A 292 12.85 -8.63 -10.40
N ALA A 293 13.32 -8.89 -9.17
CA ALA A 293 14.00 -10.13 -8.84
C ALA A 293 13.12 -11.37 -9.12
N GLY A 294 11.84 -11.33 -8.72
CA GLY A 294 10.88 -12.42 -9.00
C GLY A 294 10.66 -12.68 -10.49
N VAL A 295 10.67 -11.64 -11.33
CA VAL A 295 10.59 -11.77 -12.80
C VAL A 295 11.84 -12.47 -13.31
N ILE A 296 13.04 -11.98 -12.97
CA ILE A 296 14.32 -12.57 -13.40
C ILE A 296 14.41 -14.04 -12.97
N GLY A 297 14.08 -14.34 -11.71
CA GLY A 297 14.14 -15.70 -11.16
C GLY A 297 13.06 -16.68 -11.62
N ARG A 298 12.04 -16.24 -12.38
CA ARG A 298 10.97 -17.14 -12.90
C ARG A 298 10.76 -17.05 -14.41
N CYS A 299 11.28 -16.03 -15.07
CA CYS A 299 11.16 -15.79 -16.52
C CYS A 299 12.52 -15.72 -17.22
N GLY A 300 13.63 -15.66 -16.47
CA GLY A 300 14.94 -15.31 -16.99
C GLY A 300 15.12 -13.80 -17.20
N LEU A 301 16.34 -13.40 -17.55
CA LEU A 301 16.66 -12.05 -17.99
C LEU A 301 16.79 -12.06 -19.52
N LEU A 302 15.95 -11.30 -20.22
CA LEU A 302 16.03 -11.18 -21.68
C LEU A 302 17.40 -10.64 -22.12
N ARG A 303 17.87 -11.08 -23.29
CA ARG A 303 18.99 -10.44 -23.99
C ARG A 303 18.54 -9.10 -24.57
N ALA A 304 19.46 -8.13 -24.68
CA ALA A 304 19.17 -6.76 -25.09
C ALA A 304 18.38 -6.65 -26.42
N GLU A 305 18.72 -7.48 -27.41
CA GLU A 305 18.06 -7.58 -28.72
C GLU A 305 16.54 -7.88 -28.65
N TYR A 306 16.09 -8.49 -27.53
CA TYR A 306 14.69 -8.83 -27.25
C TYR A 306 14.03 -7.86 -26.25
N GLY A 307 14.68 -6.76 -25.85
CA GLY A 307 14.19 -5.81 -24.83
C GLY A 307 12.78 -5.27 -25.08
N ARG A 308 12.33 -5.23 -26.35
CA ARG A 308 10.94 -4.89 -26.74
C ARG A 308 9.85 -5.79 -26.14
N TYR A 309 10.22 -6.92 -25.52
CA TYR A 309 9.32 -7.87 -24.87
C TYR A 309 9.28 -7.76 -23.34
N ALA A 310 10.01 -6.82 -22.72
CA ALA A 310 10.06 -6.63 -21.27
C ALA A 310 8.66 -6.48 -20.63
N ASP A 311 7.81 -5.61 -21.16
CA ASP A 311 6.41 -5.42 -20.73
C ASP A 311 5.60 -6.72 -20.77
N ASP A 312 5.78 -7.52 -21.83
CA ASP A 312 5.06 -8.77 -22.01
C ASP A 312 5.54 -9.82 -20.99
N VAL A 313 6.85 -9.94 -20.76
CA VAL A 313 7.43 -10.83 -19.74
C VAL A 313 6.96 -10.46 -18.32
N VAL A 314 6.99 -9.16 -17.96
CA VAL A 314 6.51 -8.70 -16.65
C VAL A 314 4.99 -8.90 -16.50
N HIS A 315 4.21 -8.70 -17.56
CA HIS A 315 2.79 -9.02 -17.53
C HIS A 315 2.55 -10.54 -17.41
N LEU A 316 3.39 -11.39 -18.00
CA LEU A 316 3.28 -12.85 -17.91
C LEU A 316 3.62 -13.38 -16.51
N TYR A 317 4.64 -12.83 -15.86
CA TYR A 317 4.91 -13.02 -14.44
C TYR A 317 3.66 -12.72 -13.58
N ARG A 318 2.90 -11.67 -13.92
CA ARG A 318 1.70 -11.24 -13.19
C ARG A 318 0.43 -12.06 -13.45
N THR A 319 0.33 -12.86 -14.52
CA THR A 319 -0.90 -13.64 -14.81
C THR A 319 -0.95 -15.02 -14.16
N ARG A 320 0.20 -15.55 -13.71
CA ARG A 320 0.28 -16.88 -13.09
C ARG A 320 -0.43 -16.92 -11.72
N ALA A 321 -0.99 -18.08 -11.40
CA ALA A 321 -1.73 -18.30 -10.15
C ALA A 321 -0.86 -18.91 -9.06
N ASP A 322 0.11 -19.73 -9.48
CA ASP A 322 1.04 -20.44 -8.65
C ASP A 322 2.39 -19.69 -8.67
N PRO A 323 2.89 -19.21 -7.52
CA PRO A 323 4.16 -18.50 -7.46
C PRO A 323 5.39 -19.39 -7.72
N ALA A 324 5.29 -20.71 -7.64
CA ALA A 324 6.41 -21.63 -7.83
C ALA A 324 6.66 -22.01 -9.30
N GLN A 325 5.73 -21.70 -10.21
CA GLN A 325 5.83 -22.13 -11.60
C GLN A 325 6.69 -21.19 -12.45
N VAL A 326 7.76 -21.75 -13.03
CA VAL A 326 8.56 -21.11 -14.09
C VAL A 326 7.68 -20.69 -15.26
N VAL A 327 7.89 -19.47 -15.76
CA VAL A 327 7.25 -18.91 -16.94
C VAL A 327 8.10 -19.26 -18.16
N PRO A 328 7.57 -19.98 -19.17
CA PRO A 328 8.37 -20.61 -20.23
C PRO A 328 8.75 -19.60 -21.33
N VAL A 329 9.59 -18.63 -21.01
CA VAL A 329 10.23 -17.77 -22.02
C VAL A 329 11.22 -18.63 -22.83
N PRO A 330 11.29 -18.50 -24.16
CA PRO A 330 12.23 -19.29 -24.98
C PRO A 330 13.68 -19.07 -24.55
N ARG A 331 14.45 -20.15 -24.38
CA ARG A 331 15.86 -20.09 -23.91
C ARG A 331 16.77 -19.25 -24.81
N SER A 332 16.49 -19.17 -26.12
CA SER A 332 17.21 -18.30 -27.06
C SER A 332 17.08 -16.80 -26.76
N MET A 333 15.99 -16.40 -26.08
CA MET A 333 15.66 -15.00 -25.80
C MET A 333 16.25 -14.46 -24.49
N ILE A 334 16.77 -15.34 -23.63
CA ILE A 334 17.29 -15.00 -22.30
C ILE A 334 18.79 -15.32 -22.19
N HIS A 335 19.45 -14.68 -21.22
CA HIS A 335 20.75 -15.13 -20.74
C HIS A 335 20.62 -16.44 -19.96
N ASP A 336 21.73 -17.14 -19.73
CA ASP A 336 21.71 -18.42 -19.03
C ASP A 336 21.12 -18.26 -17.61
N PRO A 337 20.06 -19.00 -17.26
CA PRO A 337 19.45 -18.94 -15.94
C PRO A 337 20.38 -19.29 -14.77
N ASP A 338 21.52 -19.93 -14.99
CA ASP A 338 22.49 -20.25 -13.94
C ASP A 338 23.64 -19.25 -13.81
N GLU A 339 23.94 -18.49 -14.86
CA GLU A 339 24.81 -17.30 -14.77
C GLU A 339 24.11 -16.12 -14.07
N VAL A 340 22.84 -15.88 -14.38
CA VAL A 340 22.12 -14.70 -13.89
C VAL A 340 21.73 -14.85 -12.42
N ARG A 341 22.23 -13.95 -11.57
CA ARG A 341 21.86 -13.82 -10.16
C ARG A 341 21.69 -12.34 -9.77
N ILE A 342 20.84 -12.07 -8.79
CA ILE A 342 20.80 -10.78 -8.09
C ILE A 342 21.86 -10.84 -6.99
N GLU A 343 22.94 -10.06 -7.11
CA GLU A 343 24.00 -10.06 -6.10
C GLU A 343 23.48 -9.49 -4.78
N PHE A 344 22.74 -8.37 -4.85
CA PHE A 344 22.25 -7.66 -3.67
C PHE A 344 20.80 -7.20 -3.83
N LEU A 345 19.97 -7.46 -2.83
CA LEU A 345 18.60 -6.95 -2.69
C LEU A 345 18.47 -6.17 -1.38
N GLY A 346 18.58 -4.84 -1.46
CA GLY A 346 18.52 -3.91 -0.34
C GLY A 346 17.14 -3.26 -0.18
N LEU A 347 16.49 -3.46 0.95
CA LEU A 347 15.07 -3.12 1.13
C LEU A 347 14.85 -2.29 2.40
N PHE A 348 14.27 -1.11 2.23
CA PHE A 348 13.73 -0.30 3.32
C PHE A 348 12.23 -0.56 3.45
N ASP A 349 11.85 -1.09 4.61
CA ASP A 349 10.49 -1.29 5.09
C ASP A 349 9.47 -1.72 4.03
N THR A 350 9.74 -2.82 3.32
CA THR A 350 8.83 -3.36 2.30
C THR A 350 7.42 -3.49 2.87
N VAL A 351 6.48 -2.68 2.36
CA VAL A 351 5.06 -2.84 2.65
C VAL A 351 4.39 -3.67 1.56
N GLY A 352 3.48 -4.55 1.95
CA GLY A 352 2.83 -5.49 1.03
C GLY A 352 1.82 -4.80 0.13
N SER A 353 2.27 -4.13 -0.93
CA SER A 353 1.40 -3.37 -1.83
C SER A 353 0.60 -4.27 -2.77
N LEU A 354 -0.43 -4.90 -2.21
CA LEU A 354 -1.75 -4.85 -2.81
C LEU A 354 -1.98 -3.38 -3.21
N GLY A 355 -2.02 -3.13 -4.51
CA GLY A 355 -1.81 -1.79 -5.06
C GLY A 355 -2.72 -0.73 -4.43
N VAL A 356 -2.12 0.41 -4.10
CA VAL A 356 -2.76 1.65 -3.67
C VAL A 356 -3.47 1.61 -2.29
N PRO A 357 -2.85 2.15 -1.22
CA PRO A 357 -3.52 2.40 0.06
C PRO A 357 -4.36 3.70 0.04
N LEU A 358 -5.19 3.88 -0.97
CA LEU A 358 -6.30 4.83 -0.99
C LEU A 358 -7.52 4.10 -1.55
N TRP A 359 -8.54 3.95 -0.72
CA TRP A 359 -9.79 3.26 -1.07
C TRP A 359 -9.60 1.81 -1.53
N GLY A 360 -9.10 0.97 -0.61
CA GLY A 360 -9.54 -0.42 -0.47
C GLY A 360 -9.19 -1.45 -1.55
N TRP A 361 -9.18 -2.70 -1.10
CA TRP A 361 -8.93 -3.94 -1.83
C TRP A 361 -10.08 -4.33 -2.82
N TRP A 362 -10.99 -3.40 -3.21
CA TRP A 362 -12.25 -3.72 -3.91
C TRP A 362 -12.03 -4.21 -5.35
N PHE A 363 -10.80 -4.07 -5.84
CA PHE A 363 -10.27 -4.67 -7.07
C PHE A 363 -10.47 -6.19 -7.16
N ARG A 364 -10.72 -6.90 -6.04
CA ARG A 364 -11.12 -8.33 -6.08
C ARG A 364 -12.52 -8.59 -6.69
N VAL A 365 -13.37 -7.57 -6.88
CA VAL A 365 -14.75 -7.74 -7.40
C VAL A 365 -14.80 -8.06 -8.90
N LEU A 366 -13.80 -7.65 -9.68
CA LEU A 366 -13.76 -7.82 -11.13
C LEU A 366 -12.53 -8.64 -11.57
N PRO A 367 -12.68 -9.79 -12.25
CA PRO A 367 -11.58 -10.72 -12.54
C PRO A 367 -10.37 -10.17 -13.32
N ILE A 368 -10.48 -9.00 -13.94
CA ILE A 368 -9.40 -8.33 -14.69
C ILE A 368 -8.40 -7.57 -13.81
N TRP A 369 -8.77 -7.18 -12.58
CA TRP A 369 -7.89 -6.52 -11.62
C TRP A 369 -7.24 -7.52 -10.63
N ARG A 370 -7.19 -8.80 -11.00
CA ARG A 370 -6.64 -9.88 -10.17
C ARG A 370 -5.12 -9.81 -10.11
N ASN A 371 -4.59 -9.02 -9.17
CA ASN A 371 -3.30 -9.30 -8.54
C ASN A 371 -3.42 -10.65 -7.78
N ARG A 372 -3.18 -11.75 -8.50
CA ARG A 372 -2.87 -13.05 -7.89
C ARG A 372 -1.54 -12.95 -7.15
N SER A 373 -1.28 -13.90 -6.25
CA SER A 373 -0.15 -13.85 -5.33
C SER A 373 1.18 -13.88 -6.07
N LEU A 374 1.71 -12.71 -6.41
CA LEU A 374 3.12 -12.56 -6.74
C LEU A 374 3.87 -12.99 -5.49
N SER A 375 4.62 -14.10 -5.55
CA SER A 375 5.51 -14.39 -4.44
C SER A 375 6.46 -13.22 -4.30
N THR A 376 6.35 -12.56 -3.15
CA THR A 376 7.23 -11.50 -2.65
C THR A 376 8.54 -12.07 -2.12
N ASP A 377 8.77 -13.37 -2.29
CA ASP A 377 9.96 -14.08 -1.85
C ASP A 377 10.78 -14.56 -3.08
N PRO A 378 11.59 -13.66 -3.67
CA PRO A 378 12.55 -14.01 -4.72
C PRO A 378 13.89 -14.50 -4.15
N MET A 379 13.97 -15.02 -2.91
CA MET A 379 15.28 -15.32 -2.29
C MET A 379 16.16 -16.24 -3.13
N ALA A 380 15.61 -17.25 -3.81
CA ALA A 380 16.37 -18.22 -4.60
C ALA A 380 17.18 -17.62 -5.77
N ILE A 381 16.83 -16.43 -6.30
CA ILE A 381 17.64 -15.73 -7.31
C ILE A 381 18.61 -14.71 -6.69
N CYS A 382 18.50 -14.45 -5.39
CA CYS A 382 19.27 -13.44 -4.65
C CYS A 382 20.40 -14.10 -3.85
N ARG A 383 21.61 -13.52 -3.93
CA ARG A 383 22.77 -13.96 -3.14
C ARG A 383 22.76 -13.34 -1.74
N TYR A 384 22.53 -12.03 -1.67
CA TYR A 384 22.47 -11.25 -0.44
C TYR A 384 21.16 -10.45 -0.35
N VAL A 385 20.41 -10.62 0.74
CA VAL A 385 19.13 -9.91 0.99
C VAL A 385 19.21 -9.16 2.31
N TYR A 386 19.05 -7.84 2.27
CA TYR A 386 19.12 -6.94 3.42
C TYR A 386 17.79 -6.19 3.54
N HIS A 387 17.06 -6.35 4.65
CA HIS A 387 15.75 -5.72 4.84
C HIS A 387 15.66 -5.02 6.20
N ALA A 388 15.66 -3.68 6.18
CA ALA A 388 15.40 -2.83 7.34
C ALA A 388 13.89 -2.65 7.56
N MET A 389 13.42 -2.71 8.81
CA MET A 389 11.99 -2.62 9.16
C MET A 389 11.72 -1.61 10.28
N ALA A 390 10.65 -0.83 10.14
CA ALA A 390 10.22 0.18 11.12
C ALA A 390 9.48 -0.45 12.30
N MET A 391 9.90 -0.15 13.53
CA MET A 391 9.27 -0.70 14.75
C MET A 391 8.00 0.04 15.16
N ASP A 392 7.94 1.36 14.96
CA ASP A 392 6.88 2.24 15.48
C ASP A 392 5.95 2.80 14.39
N GLU A 393 5.99 2.20 13.19
CA GLU A 393 4.98 2.44 12.17
C GLU A 393 3.67 1.72 12.56
N ARG A 394 2.56 2.48 12.62
CA ARG A 394 1.28 2.03 13.19
C ARG A 394 0.09 2.13 12.25
N ARG A 395 0.25 2.61 11.01
CA ARG A 395 -0.84 2.63 10.01
C ARG A 395 -1.12 1.20 9.57
N SER A 396 -2.37 0.75 9.67
CA SER A 396 -2.73 -0.66 9.43
C SER A 396 -2.60 -1.14 7.97
N GLN A 397 -2.25 -0.24 7.05
CA GLN A 397 -1.92 -0.49 5.64
C GLN A 397 -0.41 -0.72 5.44
N PHE A 398 0.41 -0.22 6.37
CA PHE A 398 1.86 -0.28 6.34
C PHE A 398 2.35 -1.39 7.29
N PHE A 399 1.90 -2.63 7.07
CA PHE A 399 2.53 -3.80 7.68
C PHE A 399 3.75 -4.22 6.84
N PRO A 400 4.87 -4.60 7.49
CA PRO A 400 6.04 -5.07 6.78
C PRO A 400 5.73 -6.43 6.15
N THR A 401 6.32 -6.70 4.98
CA THR A 401 6.34 -8.02 4.36
C THR A 401 7.70 -8.67 4.64
N PRO A 402 7.90 -9.31 5.79
CA PRO A 402 9.14 -10.02 6.08
C PRO A 402 9.34 -11.17 5.08
N PHE A 403 10.58 -11.62 4.95
CA PHE A 403 10.92 -12.90 4.36
C PHE A 403 10.75 -14.01 5.40
N SER A 404 10.28 -15.17 4.95
CA SER A 404 10.43 -16.41 5.70
C SER A 404 11.92 -16.76 5.80
N ARG A 405 12.34 -17.54 6.81
CA ARG A 405 13.68 -18.14 6.78
C ARG A 405 13.62 -19.39 5.88
N PRO A 406 14.23 -19.40 4.67
CA PRO A 406 14.39 -20.65 3.93
C PRO A 406 15.39 -21.55 4.68
N LYS A 407 15.25 -22.86 4.51
CA LYS A 407 16.23 -23.83 5.03
C LYS A 407 17.36 -24.14 4.05
N ASP A 408 17.17 -23.86 2.76
CA ASP A 408 18.04 -24.35 1.69
C ASP A 408 17.93 -23.53 0.38
N THR A 409 18.61 -22.37 0.30
CA THR A 409 18.72 -21.56 -0.95
C THR A 409 20.09 -20.92 -1.18
N GLY A 410 21.07 -21.11 -0.31
CA GLY A 410 22.38 -20.41 -0.35
C GLY A 410 22.35 -18.90 -0.06
N THR A 411 21.20 -18.24 -0.20
CA THR A 411 20.95 -16.83 0.09
C THR A 411 21.30 -16.46 1.53
N ARG A 412 22.07 -15.39 1.74
CA ARG A 412 22.26 -14.81 3.08
C ARG A 412 21.24 -13.69 3.32
N LEU A 413 20.38 -13.88 4.31
CA LEU A 413 19.30 -12.97 4.69
C LEU A 413 19.62 -12.23 5.98
N GLN A 414 19.62 -10.89 5.95
CA GLN A 414 19.72 -10.05 7.15
C GLN A 414 18.48 -9.15 7.27
N GLN A 415 17.52 -9.55 8.11
CA GLN A 415 16.34 -8.77 8.47
C GLN A 415 16.57 -8.06 9.81
N VAL A 416 16.41 -6.74 9.86
CA VAL A 416 16.75 -5.90 11.02
C VAL A 416 15.67 -4.85 11.30
N TRP A 417 15.30 -4.71 12.56
CA TRP A 417 14.33 -3.74 13.06
C TRP A 417 15.02 -2.50 13.65
N PHE A 418 14.46 -1.33 13.35
CA PHE A 418 14.95 -0.02 13.75
C PHE A 418 13.83 0.81 14.38
N ARG A 419 14.17 1.68 15.35
CA ARG A 419 13.20 2.60 15.98
C ARG A 419 12.62 3.58 14.94
N GLY A 420 11.37 3.96 15.12
CA GLY A 420 10.67 4.97 14.32
C GLY A 420 9.61 4.41 13.36
N ALA A 421 8.92 5.32 12.68
CA ALA A 421 7.89 5.05 11.67
C ALA A 421 8.50 4.73 10.29
N HIS A 422 7.65 4.58 9.26
CA HIS A 422 8.09 4.17 7.92
C HIS A 422 9.17 5.08 7.32
N GLY A 423 9.03 6.41 7.48
CA GLY A 423 10.02 7.38 7.00
C GLY A 423 11.29 7.47 7.88
N ASP A 424 11.20 7.09 9.15
CA ASP A 424 12.38 6.97 10.04
C ASP A 424 13.29 5.79 9.64
N VAL A 425 12.81 4.90 8.75
CA VAL A 425 13.59 3.80 8.17
C VAL A 425 13.91 3.98 6.70
N GLY A 426 13.03 4.62 5.91
CA GLY A 426 13.24 4.84 4.48
C GLY A 426 13.73 6.23 4.07
N GLY A 427 13.84 7.18 4.99
CA GLY A 427 13.88 8.61 4.67
C GLY A 427 12.51 9.12 4.23
N GLY A 428 12.43 10.36 3.72
CA GLY A 428 11.14 11.04 3.47
C GLY A 428 10.75 12.09 4.52
N TYR A 429 11.67 12.45 5.43
CA TYR A 429 11.50 13.44 6.50
C TYR A 429 12.74 14.34 6.57
N ALA A 430 12.57 15.62 6.93
CA ALA A 430 13.68 16.57 7.07
C ALA A 430 14.60 16.26 8.28
N GLU A 431 14.04 15.74 9.37
CA GLU A 431 14.80 15.26 10.54
C GLU A 431 15.30 13.84 10.24
N THR A 432 16.50 13.74 9.68
CA THR A 432 17.04 12.50 9.12
C THR A 432 17.68 11.56 10.16
N GLY A 433 17.82 11.97 11.43
CA GLY A 433 18.70 11.28 12.38
C GLY A 433 18.43 9.78 12.60
N LEU A 434 17.18 9.32 12.46
CA LEU A 434 16.85 7.88 12.50
C LEU A 434 17.10 7.20 11.15
N SER A 435 16.68 7.82 10.04
CA SER A 435 16.83 7.26 8.69
C SER A 435 18.30 7.19 8.25
N ASP A 436 19.16 8.05 8.77
CA ASP A 436 20.59 8.00 8.50
C ASP A 436 21.30 6.81 9.18
N ILE A 437 20.71 6.21 10.22
CA ILE A 437 21.20 4.94 10.80
C ILE A 437 20.92 3.78 9.84
N THR A 438 19.70 3.72 9.29
CA THR A 438 19.32 2.66 8.36
C THR A 438 20.03 2.81 7.01
N LEU A 439 20.26 4.05 6.58
CA LEU A 439 21.13 4.41 5.46
C LEU A 439 22.55 3.92 5.68
N ALA A 440 23.18 4.25 6.81
CA ALA A 440 24.54 3.81 7.12
C ALA A 440 24.66 2.28 7.12
N TRP A 441 23.69 1.58 7.72
CA TRP A 441 23.62 0.11 7.71
C TRP A 441 23.48 -0.47 6.29
N MET A 442 22.65 0.12 5.43
CA MET A 442 22.45 -0.33 4.05
C MET A 442 23.65 -0.02 3.15
N VAL A 443 24.25 1.17 3.29
CA VAL A 443 25.46 1.58 2.55
C VAL A 443 26.65 0.68 2.92
N GLU A 444 26.82 0.35 4.20
CA GLU A 444 27.88 -0.57 4.65
C GLU A 444 27.60 -2.03 4.25
N ALA A 445 26.34 -2.43 4.13
CA ALA A 445 25.99 -3.70 3.49
C ALA A 445 26.37 -3.69 2.00
N ALA A 446 25.99 -2.64 1.27
CA ALA A 446 26.27 -2.49 -0.16
C ALA A 446 27.78 -2.41 -0.48
N ARG A 447 28.56 -1.70 0.33
CA ARG A 447 30.03 -1.60 0.22
C ARG A 447 30.72 -2.95 0.35
N ARG A 448 30.32 -3.77 1.34
CA ARG A 448 30.88 -5.12 1.54
C ARG A 448 30.58 -6.09 0.39
N HIS A 449 29.60 -5.80 -0.46
CA HIS A 449 29.31 -6.54 -1.70
C HIS A 449 29.77 -5.80 -2.97
N GLY A 450 30.57 -4.75 -2.82
CA GLY A 450 31.31 -4.10 -3.91
C GLY A 450 30.70 -2.85 -4.53
N LEU A 451 29.60 -2.29 -4.00
CA LEU A 451 29.11 -0.99 -4.48
C LEU A 451 30.02 0.15 -4.03
N ARG A 452 30.45 0.96 -5.01
CA ARG A 452 31.30 2.13 -4.79
C ARG A 452 30.45 3.38 -4.59
N PHE A 453 30.79 4.18 -3.59
CA PHE A 453 30.09 5.42 -3.25
C PHE A 453 31.07 6.59 -3.23
N ASN A 454 30.59 7.79 -3.55
CA ASN A 454 31.32 9.04 -3.42
C ASN A 454 31.37 9.50 -1.94
N ALA A 455 32.13 10.57 -1.63
CA ALA A 455 32.29 11.06 -0.26
C ALA A 455 30.99 11.64 0.33
N TRP A 456 30.13 12.20 -0.52
CA TRP A 456 28.88 12.87 -0.13
C TRP A 456 27.98 11.98 0.75
N ILE A 457 27.94 10.65 0.51
CA ILE A 457 27.09 9.73 1.30
C ILE A 457 27.52 9.59 2.76
N ASP A 458 28.81 9.74 3.06
CA ASP A 458 29.33 9.73 4.43
C ASP A 458 29.29 11.14 5.04
N GLU A 459 29.53 12.17 4.23
CA GLU A 459 29.55 13.58 4.63
C GLU A 459 28.15 14.13 4.99
N ASN A 460 27.08 13.61 4.39
CA ASN A 460 25.72 14.17 4.53
C ASN A 460 24.77 13.36 5.44
N ARG A 461 25.24 12.25 6.04
CA ARG A 461 24.45 11.48 7.02
C ARG A 461 24.72 11.93 8.46
N ARG A 462 23.69 12.01 9.30
CA ARG A 462 23.76 12.41 10.72
C ARG A 462 23.07 11.37 11.64
N PRO A 463 23.51 10.09 11.64
CA PRO A 463 22.86 9.03 12.41
C PRO A 463 22.82 9.35 13.91
N SER A 464 21.63 9.30 14.51
CA SER A 464 21.39 9.64 15.91
C SER A 464 20.30 8.77 16.53
N ALA A 465 20.69 7.86 17.41
CA ALA A 465 19.75 6.93 18.07
C ALA A 465 18.66 7.63 18.89
N ILE A 466 18.89 8.89 19.29
CA ILE A 466 17.97 9.71 20.11
C ILE A 466 17.13 10.72 19.33
N ALA A 467 17.27 10.80 18.00
CA ALA A 467 16.50 11.71 17.14
C ALA A 467 14.97 11.54 17.27
N ARG A 468 14.21 12.49 16.72
CA ARG A 468 12.74 12.53 16.79
C ARG A 468 12.12 11.24 16.26
N LEU A 469 11.27 10.60 17.07
CA LEU A 469 10.37 9.55 16.58
C LEU A 469 9.18 10.23 15.92
N HIS A 470 8.91 9.93 14.66
CA HIS A 470 7.74 10.47 13.97
C HIS A 470 6.50 9.60 14.18
N ASP A 471 5.33 10.22 14.18
CA ASP A 471 4.04 9.55 14.34
C ASP A 471 3.08 10.03 13.26
N GLU A 472 2.92 9.23 12.20
CA GLU A 472 2.07 9.55 11.05
C GLU A 472 0.59 9.71 11.43
N LEU A 473 0.14 9.12 12.54
CA LEU A 473 -1.23 9.25 13.07
C LEU A 473 -1.45 10.59 13.81
N ARG A 474 -0.37 11.30 14.15
CA ARG A 474 -0.38 12.71 14.59
C ARG A 474 -0.10 13.66 13.43
N ARG A 475 0.90 13.38 12.59
CA ARG A 475 1.28 14.23 11.43
C ARG A 475 0.17 14.33 10.38
N LYS A 476 -0.50 13.20 10.08
CA LYS A 476 -1.55 13.10 9.05
C LYS A 476 -2.75 12.31 9.62
N PRO A 477 -3.58 12.91 10.51
CA PRO A 477 -4.67 12.22 11.22
C PRO A 477 -5.71 11.54 10.32
N SER A 478 -5.80 11.92 9.04
CA SER A 478 -6.60 11.21 8.03
C SER A 478 -6.26 9.72 7.91
N TRP A 479 -5.05 9.28 8.27
CA TRP A 479 -4.71 7.86 8.31
C TRP A 479 -5.55 7.04 9.29
N ARG A 480 -6.08 7.66 10.37
CA ARG A 480 -6.96 7.02 11.36
C ARG A 480 -8.24 6.46 10.75
N LEU A 481 -8.71 7.03 9.63
CA LEU A 481 -9.85 6.53 8.86
C LEU A 481 -9.62 5.10 8.31
N PHE A 482 -8.37 4.74 8.04
CA PHE A 482 -8.00 3.42 7.54
C PHE A 482 -7.60 2.44 8.67
N GLY A 483 -7.34 2.97 9.86
CA GLY A 483 -7.13 2.25 11.12
C GLY A 483 -5.67 2.08 11.52
N SER A 484 -5.41 1.90 12.82
CA SER A 484 -4.07 1.80 13.42
C SER A 484 -3.85 0.48 14.17
N TRP A 485 -2.61 0.00 14.19
CA TRP A 485 -2.20 -1.22 14.91
C TRP A 485 -0.67 -1.25 15.15
N PRO A 486 -0.18 -1.67 16.32
CA PRO A 486 1.25 -1.79 16.59
C PRO A 486 1.88 -3.00 15.88
N ARG A 487 3.08 -2.83 15.31
CA ARG A 487 3.85 -3.94 14.72
C ARG A 487 4.42 -4.85 15.79
N TRP A 488 4.39 -6.17 15.54
CA TRP A 488 5.16 -7.13 16.32
C TRP A 488 6.61 -7.18 15.80
N HIS A 489 7.55 -7.05 16.73
CA HIS A 489 8.99 -7.02 16.52
C HIS A 489 9.68 -7.78 17.68
N PRO A 490 10.95 -8.19 17.54
CA PRO A 490 11.70 -8.79 18.66
C PRO A 490 11.80 -7.84 19.86
N VAL A 491 12.03 -8.39 21.05
CA VAL A 491 12.33 -7.64 22.28
C VAL A 491 13.73 -8.00 22.79
N PRO A 492 14.47 -7.09 23.45
CA PRO A 492 15.77 -7.41 24.02
C PRO A 492 15.65 -8.47 25.12
N GLY A 493 16.63 -9.37 25.26
CA GLY A 493 16.72 -10.29 26.41
C GLY A 493 15.49 -11.17 26.62
N ALA A 494 15.00 -11.81 25.55
CA ALA A 494 14.12 -12.97 25.69
C ALA A 494 15.00 -14.22 25.76
N ASP A 495 15.00 -14.91 26.90
CA ASP A 495 15.93 -16.02 27.17
C ASP A 495 15.56 -17.30 26.39
N GLU A 496 14.28 -17.47 26.03
CA GLU A 496 13.81 -18.47 25.08
C GLU A 496 13.65 -17.89 23.67
N PRO A 497 14.03 -18.62 22.60
CA PRO A 497 13.57 -18.30 21.26
C PRO A 497 12.06 -18.54 21.19
N ALA A 498 11.28 -17.46 21.11
CA ALA A 498 9.83 -17.54 20.97
C ALA A 498 9.43 -18.39 19.76
N ASP A 499 8.36 -19.18 19.89
CA ASP A 499 7.73 -19.91 18.78
C ASP A 499 6.28 -19.41 18.59
N PRO A 500 5.92 -18.86 17.42
CA PRO A 500 6.81 -18.47 16.33
C PRO A 500 7.73 -17.29 16.71
N ALA A 501 8.92 -17.25 16.14
CA ALA A 501 9.89 -16.17 16.38
C ALA A 501 9.57 -14.93 15.53
N PRO A 502 9.73 -13.70 16.06
CA PRO A 502 9.59 -12.50 15.25
C PRO A 502 10.69 -12.44 14.17
N PRO A 503 10.35 -12.07 12.93
CA PRO A 503 11.28 -12.17 11.80
C PRO A 503 12.40 -11.14 11.91
N GLY A 504 13.65 -11.59 11.98
CA GLY A 504 14.84 -10.73 12.03
C GLY A 504 15.38 -10.48 13.43
N THR A 505 16.06 -9.35 13.61
CA THR A 505 16.81 -8.96 14.83
C THR A 505 16.65 -7.47 15.13
N LEU A 506 16.99 -7.00 16.34
CA LEU A 506 17.05 -5.56 16.64
C LEU A 506 18.40 -4.96 16.23
N HIS A 507 18.40 -3.76 15.65
CA HIS A 507 19.63 -3.02 15.41
C HIS A 507 20.26 -2.54 16.75
N PRO A 508 21.59 -2.48 16.90
CA PRO A 508 22.23 -1.98 18.14
C PRO A 508 21.77 -0.58 18.58
N SER A 509 21.40 0.32 17.64
CA SER A 509 20.86 1.65 17.98
C SER A 509 19.51 1.60 18.72
N VAL A 510 18.75 0.50 18.63
CA VAL A 510 17.56 0.25 19.45
C VAL A 510 17.96 0.13 20.93
N LEU A 511 19.03 -0.62 21.21
CA LEU A 511 19.57 -0.85 22.54
C LEU A 511 20.33 0.37 23.08
N GLU A 512 20.97 1.13 22.19
CA GLU A 512 21.58 2.42 22.50
C GLU A 512 20.50 3.43 22.93
N ARG A 513 19.45 3.63 22.11
CA ARG A 513 18.32 4.51 22.46
C ARG A 513 17.69 4.08 23.78
N MET A 514 17.49 2.78 23.98
CA MET A 514 16.97 2.23 25.24
C MET A 514 17.84 2.65 26.43
N ARG A 515 19.16 2.46 26.39
CA ARG A 515 20.10 2.86 27.46
C ARG A 515 20.08 4.37 27.72
N ILE A 516 20.07 5.19 26.67
CA ILE A 516 20.03 6.66 26.80
C ILE A 516 18.67 7.15 27.33
N SER A 517 17.56 6.52 26.92
CA SER A 517 16.21 6.96 27.32
C SER A 517 15.91 6.65 28.78
N HIS A 518 16.45 5.55 29.31
CA HIS A 518 16.46 5.26 30.75
C HIS A 518 17.30 6.27 31.56
N THR A 519 18.50 6.63 31.06
CA THR A 519 19.49 7.38 31.87
C THR A 519 19.43 8.90 31.72
N ARG A 520 18.98 9.43 30.57
CA ARG A 520 19.00 10.87 30.26
C ARG A 520 17.65 11.50 29.95
N LEU A 521 16.66 10.70 29.51
CA LEU A 521 15.36 11.23 29.06
C LEU A 521 14.19 10.90 30.00
N ALA A 522 14.43 10.16 31.10
CA ALA A 522 13.41 9.66 32.02
C ALA A 522 12.23 8.94 31.31
N ARG A 523 12.51 8.30 30.17
CA ARG A 523 11.55 7.60 29.31
C ARG A 523 12.01 6.16 29.10
N PRO A 524 11.81 5.27 30.09
CA PRO A 524 12.03 3.83 29.91
C PRO A 524 11.34 3.26 28.66
N ASP A 525 11.97 2.25 28.07
CA ASP A 525 11.44 1.43 26.98
C ASP A 525 12.05 0.02 27.12
N PHE A 526 11.28 -1.03 26.85
CA PHE A 526 11.63 -2.43 27.17
C PHE A 526 11.90 -2.76 28.65
N LEU A 527 11.23 -2.08 29.59
CA LEU A 527 11.23 -2.46 31.00
C LEU A 527 10.57 -3.82 31.24
N ARG A 528 11.02 -4.51 32.28
CA ARG A 528 10.40 -5.73 32.81
C ARG A 528 10.07 -5.51 34.29
N PRO A 529 8.82 -5.74 34.73
CA PRO A 529 8.49 -5.73 36.15
C PRO A 529 9.18 -6.93 36.83
N GLU A 530 9.92 -6.66 37.90
CA GLU A 530 10.50 -7.70 38.76
C GLU A 530 9.54 -8.02 39.91
N PRO A 531 9.52 -9.27 40.44
CA PRO A 531 8.72 -9.61 41.60
C PRO A 531 9.02 -8.70 42.80
N GLY A 532 7.99 -8.13 43.43
CA GLY A 532 8.14 -7.19 44.55
C GLY A 532 8.65 -5.79 44.17
N ARG A 533 8.92 -5.50 42.89
CA ARG A 533 9.33 -4.18 42.38
C ARG A 533 8.32 -3.69 41.33
N PRO A 534 7.14 -3.24 41.76
CA PRO A 534 6.09 -2.80 40.85
C PRO A 534 6.47 -1.50 40.13
N LEU A 535 6.20 -1.45 38.82
CA LEU A 535 6.28 -0.24 38.01
C LEU A 535 4.98 0.56 38.16
N VAL A 536 5.05 1.89 38.07
CA VAL A 536 3.87 2.77 38.00
C VAL A 536 3.94 3.57 36.71
N ILE A 537 2.85 3.59 35.94
CA ILE A 537 2.72 4.34 34.70
C ILE A 537 1.43 5.15 34.71
N ASP A 538 1.43 6.28 33.99
CA ASP A 538 0.23 7.05 33.66
C ASP A 538 -0.11 6.79 32.18
N VAL A 539 -1.29 6.23 31.92
CA VAL A 539 -1.77 5.95 30.56
C VAL A 539 -2.64 7.10 30.06
N GLU A 540 -2.26 7.75 28.97
CA GLU A 540 -2.95 8.93 28.43
C GLU A 540 -4.19 8.53 27.61
N ALA A 541 -5.33 9.19 27.86
CA ALA A 541 -6.56 8.96 27.08
C ALA A 541 -6.39 9.31 25.59
N GLY A 542 -5.57 10.33 25.32
CA GLY A 542 -5.31 10.89 23.98
C GLY A 542 -4.42 10.06 23.07
N ARG A 543 -4.02 8.85 23.50
CA ARG A 543 -3.09 7.98 22.76
C ARG A 543 -3.78 6.72 22.25
N GLU A 544 -4.01 6.68 20.93
CA GLU A 544 -4.12 5.41 20.22
C GLU A 544 -2.88 4.56 20.53
N TRP A 545 -3.08 3.32 20.98
CA TRP A 545 -2.01 2.35 21.28
C TRP A 545 -0.88 2.97 22.12
N ASP A 546 -1.17 3.32 23.37
CA ASP A 546 -0.16 3.92 24.26
C ASP A 546 0.94 2.90 24.57
N ARG A 547 2.14 3.18 24.05
CA ARG A 547 3.32 2.34 24.17
C ARG A 547 3.87 2.46 25.60
N THR A 548 3.47 1.54 26.48
CA THR A 548 3.84 1.56 27.91
C THR A 548 5.34 1.47 28.18
N GLY A 549 6.13 1.02 27.19
CA GLY A 549 7.53 0.69 27.36
C GLY A 549 7.79 -0.59 28.15
N ILE A 550 6.74 -1.37 28.50
CA ILE A 550 6.85 -2.58 29.32
C ILE A 550 6.72 -3.83 28.44
N VAL A 551 7.62 -4.79 28.61
CA VAL A 551 7.58 -6.13 28.01
C VAL A 551 6.91 -7.10 28.98
N LEU A 552 6.00 -7.92 28.47
CA LEU A 552 5.46 -9.07 29.17
C LEU A 552 6.10 -10.35 28.62
N ASP A 553 7.10 -10.88 29.32
CA ASP A 553 7.59 -12.25 29.11
C ASP A 553 6.54 -13.28 29.57
N ARG A 554 6.79 -14.57 29.33
CA ARG A 554 5.95 -15.71 29.77
C ARG A 554 5.81 -15.76 31.30
N ALA A 555 4.81 -15.08 31.85
CA ALA A 555 4.55 -14.93 33.28
C ALA A 555 3.16 -14.33 33.55
N THR A 556 2.79 -14.23 34.84
CA THR A 556 1.61 -13.49 35.30
C THR A 556 2.01 -12.10 35.81
N TYR A 557 1.20 -11.09 35.49
CA TYR A 557 1.39 -9.71 35.91
C TYR A 557 0.09 -9.15 36.50
N ARG A 558 0.16 -8.55 37.69
CA ARG A 558 -0.96 -7.85 38.31
C ARG A 558 -0.96 -6.39 37.84
N ILE A 559 -2.08 -5.95 37.27
CA ILE A 559 -2.37 -4.55 36.99
C ILE A 559 -3.30 -4.05 38.11
N THR A 560 -2.91 -3.00 38.84
CA THR A 560 -3.73 -2.37 39.89
C THR A 560 -4.03 -0.92 39.52
N TYR A 561 -5.29 -0.52 39.60
CA TYR A 561 -5.70 0.86 39.32
C TYR A 561 -5.54 1.74 40.57
N LEU A 562 -4.67 2.76 40.50
CA LEU A 562 -4.34 3.63 41.62
C LEU A 562 -5.19 4.91 41.68
N GLY A 563 -5.65 5.42 40.53
CA GLY A 563 -6.40 6.66 40.42
C GLY A 563 -6.16 7.39 39.09
N GLY A 564 -6.54 8.67 39.01
CA GLY A 564 -6.61 9.40 37.74
C GLY A 564 -7.94 9.18 37.02
N LEU A 565 -8.20 9.96 35.96
CA LEU A 565 -9.44 9.92 35.19
C LEU A 565 -9.17 10.24 33.72
N TRP A 566 -9.98 9.67 32.83
CA TRP A 566 -10.05 9.98 31.40
C TRP A 566 -11.31 10.80 31.08
N ARG A 567 -11.32 11.52 29.96
CA ARG A 567 -12.49 12.26 29.44
C ARG A 567 -12.49 12.29 27.91
N ASP A 568 -13.62 11.96 27.29
CA ASP A 568 -13.88 12.19 25.86
C ASP A 568 -14.40 13.62 25.67
N GLY A 569 -13.58 14.50 25.08
CA GLY A 569 -13.95 15.88 24.78
C GLY A 569 -14.53 16.66 25.97
N GLU A 570 -15.84 16.94 25.91
CA GLU A 570 -16.63 17.67 26.91
C GLU A 570 -17.46 16.76 27.85
N GLU A 571 -17.40 15.43 27.66
CA GLU A 571 -18.18 14.46 28.44
C GLU A 571 -17.74 14.43 29.92
N ARG A 572 -18.46 13.69 30.77
CA ARG A 572 -18.06 13.54 32.18
C ARG A 572 -16.76 12.73 32.28
N PRO A 573 -15.83 13.06 33.19
CA PRO A 573 -14.66 12.21 33.45
C PRO A 573 -15.04 10.82 33.97
N CYS A 574 -14.25 9.80 33.63
CA CYS A 574 -14.47 8.40 34.01
C CYS A 574 -13.18 7.67 34.40
N GLY A 575 -13.31 6.61 35.18
CA GLY A 575 -12.23 5.68 35.49
C GLY A 575 -12.02 4.62 34.40
N PRO A 576 -11.22 3.55 34.66
CA PRO A 576 -10.91 2.51 33.67
C PRO A 576 -12.13 1.75 33.17
N GLY A 577 -13.23 1.72 33.94
CA GLY A 577 -14.50 1.11 33.54
C GLY A 577 -15.21 1.78 32.36
N GLY A 578 -14.71 2.91 31.86
CA GLY A 578 -15.32 3.67 30.77
C GLY A 578 -16.66 4.30 31.14
N GLN A 579 -17.46 4.60 30.13
CA GLN A 579 -18.77 5.22 30.24
C GLN A 579 -19.83 4.30 29.61
N PRO A 580 -20.95 4.01 30.29
CA PRO A 580 -22.00 3.18 29.73
C PRO A 580 -22.69 3.91 28.56
N ASP A 581 -22.94 3.20 27.46
CA ASP A 581 -23.57 3.74 26.25
C ASP A 581 -24.96 4.32 26.57
N LYS A 582 -25.05 5.65 26.76
CA LYS A 582 -26.30 6.40 27.01
C LYS A 582 -26.42 7.60 26.07
N GLU A 583 -27.32 7.47 25.10
CA GLU A 583 -28.00 8.54 24.35
C GLU A 583 -27.21 9.81 23.97
N VAL A 584 -26.18 9.69 23.12
CA VAL A 584 -25.50 10.87 22.56
C VAL A 584 -25.84 11.12 21.09
N ARG A 585 -26.74 12.09 20.90
CA ARG A 585 -26.83 13.09 19.81
C ARG A 585 -26.22 12.68 18.46
N LEU A 586 -27.07 12.19 17.56
CA LEU A 586 -26.96 12.13 16.08
C LEU A 586 -25.60 11.72 15.45
N LEU A 587 -24.51 12.46 15.66
CA LEU A 587 -23.18 12.17 15.12
C LEU A 587 -22.68 10.76 15.50
N ARG A 588 -22.80 10.32 16.77
CA ARG A 588 -22.38 8.95 17.16
C ARG A 588 -23.22 7.86 16.47
N ARG A 589 -24.42 8.16 15.93
CA ARG A 589 -25.19 7.26 15.06
C ARG A 589 -24.74 7.34 13.58
N LEU A 590 -24.44 8.53 13.08
CA LEU A 590 -23.90 8.73 11.72
C LEU A 590 -22.51 8.09 11.54
N PHE A 591 -21.72 8.02 12.62
CA PHE A 591 -20.45 7.30 12.69
C PHE A 591 -20.58 5.90 13.36
N GLY A 592 -21.77 5.28 13.31
CA GLY A 592 -22.01 3.89 13.78
C GLY A 592 -21.23 2.81 13.02
N PHE A 593 -20.47 3.20 12.01
CA PHE A 593 -19.45 2.48 11.26
C PHE A 593 -18.18 2.16 12.12
N SER A 594 -18.35 1.82 13.40
CA SER A 594 -17.36 2.05 14.47
C SER A 594 -16.28 0.97 14.60
N ARG A 595 -15.01 1.38 14.46
CA ARG A 595 -13.84 0.57 14.85
C ARG A 595 -13.51 0.73 16.34
N ARG A 596 -14.24 -0.04 17.16
CA ARG A 596 -14.03 -0.21 18.61
C ARG A 596 -14.42 -1.65 19.00
N LEU A 597 -14.26 -2.06 20.26
CA LEU A 597 -14.99 -3.21 20.79
C LEU A 597 -16.45 -2.77 21.02
N PRO A 598 -17.42 -3.28 20.24
CA PRO A 598 -18.79 -2.73 20.24
C PRO A 598 -19.56 -3.14 21.50
N ASP A 599 -19.30 -4.35 22.00
CA ASP A 599 -19.97 -4.96 23.16
C ASP A 599 -19.36 -4.49 24.49
N GLN A 600 -18.61 -3.38 24.49
CA GLN A 600 -17.88 -2.84 25.65
C GLN A 600 -18.15 -1.33 25.80
N PRO A 601 -18.24 -0.80 27.03
CA PRO A 601 -18.40 0.64 27.30
C PRO A 601 -17.42 1.55 26.55
N TRP A 602 -17.88 2.76 26.21
CA TRP A 602 -17.06 3.79 25.58
C TRP A 602 -15.90 4.21 26.49
N THR A 603 -14.72 4.47 25.93
CA THR A 603 -13.48 4.79 26.68
C THR A 603 -13.02 3.76 27.72
N GLN A 604 -13.59 2.53 27.76
CA GLN A 604 -13.10 1.49 28.69
C GLN A 604 -11.62 1.18 28.44
N LEU A 605 -10.85 0.99 29.50
CA LEU A 605 -9.43 0.62 29.42
C LEU A 605 -9.28 -0.76 28.76
N CYS A 606 -8.63 -0.77 27.61
CA CYS A 606 -8.23 -1.97 26.88
C CYS A 606 -6.70 -2.16 26.97
N ALA A 607 -6.29 -3.42 26.95
CA ALA A 607 -4.89 -3.85 26.94
C ALA A 607 -4.63 -4.75 25.72
N ALA A 608 -3.44 -4.67 25.15
CA ALA A 608 -2.98 -5.56 24.10
C ALA A 608 -1.47 -5.80 24.21
N VAL A 609 -1.00 -6.94 23.71
CA VAL A 609 0.43 -7.20 23.51
C VAL A 609 0.65 -7.35 22.01
N ALA A 610 1.67 -6.69 21.47
CA ALA A 610 2.01 -6.89 20.06
C ALA A 610 2.47 -8.33 19.84
N HIS A 611 1.73 -9.07 19.00
CA HIS A 611 1.87 -10.50 18.76
C HIS A 611 1.82 -10.80 17.24
N PRO A 612 2.32 -11.95 16.73
CA PRO A 612 2.17 -12.35 15.34
C PRO A 612 0.73 -12.25 14.84
N ARG A 613 0.62 -11.90 13.56
CA ARG A 613 -0.64 -11.73 12.84
C ARG A 613 -0.65 -12.67 11.65
N GLU A 614 -1.25 -13.86 11.80
CA GLU A 614 -1.47 -14.82 10.71
C GLU A 614 -2.57 -14.34 9.72
N TRP A 615 -2.38 -13.16 9.14
CA TRP A 615 -3.20 -12.69 8.01
C TRP A 615 -2.71 -13.34 6.71
N LYS A 616 -3.04 -14.62 6.55
CA LYS A 616 -3.03 -15.31 5.25
C LYS A 616 -3.89 -14.49 4.28
N LEU A 617 -3.38 -14.14 3.08
CA LEU A 617 -4.03 -13.22 2.13
C LEU A 617 -5.31 -13.80 1.47
N GLN A 618 -6.39 -13.94 2.25
CA GLN A 618 -7.65 -14.54 1.82
C GLN A 618 -8.48 -13.65 0.88
N GLU A 619 -9.28 -14.27 -0.01
CA GLU A 619 -10.25 -13.58 -0.87
C GLU A 619 -11.52 -13.22 -0.05
N TYR A 620 -11.53 -12.11 0.68
CA TYR A 620 -12.78 -11.60 1.27
C TYR A 620 -13.68 -10.96 0.20
N GLY A 621 -14.95 -11.35 0.17
CA GLY A 621 -15.96 -10.76 -0.72
C GLY A 621 -16.40 -9.35 -0.29
N LEU A 622 -16.97 -8.59 -1.24
CA LEU A 622 -17.29 -7.16 -1.10
C LEU A 622 -17.98 -6.78 0.22
N TRP A 623 -18.93 -7.59 0.69
CA TRP A 623 -19.70 -7.31 1.91
C TRP A 623 -18.94 -7.57 3.22
N ARG A 624 -18.24 -8.71 3.36
CA ARG A 624 -17.40 -9.01 4.55
C ARG A 624 -16.32 -7.94 4.74
N LEU A 625 -15.81 -7.45 3.62
CA LEU A 625 -14.74 -6.46 3.54
C LEU A 625 -15.26 -5.01 3.73
N LEU A 626 -16.46 -4.64 3.24
CA LEU A 626 -17.12 -3.35 3.56
C LEU A 626 -17.31 -3.20 5.08
N ARG A 627 -17.74 -4.30 5.73
CA ARG A 627 -17.77 -4.44 7.19
C ARG A 627 -16.40 -4.24 7.84
N TYR A 628 -15.30 -4.73 7.25
CA TYR A 628 -13.96 -4.52 7.80
C TYR A 628 -13.43 -3.07 7.69
N LEU A 629 -13.67 -2.36 6.58
CA LEU A 629 -13.19 -0.97 6.48
C LEU A 629 -14.04 0.02 7.28
N TYR A 630 -15.36 -0.21 7.35
CA TYR A 630 -16.35 0.75 7.86
C TYR A 630 -17.33 0.16 8.89
N TRP A 631 -17.03 -0.89 9.67
CA TRP A 631 -18.03 -1.37 10.64
C TRP A 631 -17.48 -2.14 11.84
N ARG A 632 -16.56 -3.08 11.61
CA ARG A 632 -16.03 -3.98 12.64
C ARG A 632 -14.72 -4.57 12.15
N ASP A 633 -13.64 -4.38 12.91
CA ASP A 633 -12.36 -5.03 12.63
C ASP A 633 -12.49 -6.57 12.66
N PRO A 634 -11.62 -7.30 11.94
CA PRO A 634 -11.65 -8.76 11.92
C PRO A 634 -11.57 -9.38 13.32
N GLU A 635 -12.27 -10.49 13.54
CA GLU A 635 -12.37 -11.15 14.85
C GLU A 635 -10.99 -11.64 15.34
N GLU A 636 -10.10 -11.96 14.40
CA GLU A 636 -8.69 -12.26 14.60
C GLU A 636 -7.86 -11.10 15.18
N LEU A 637 -8.36 -9.84 15.09
CA LEU A 637 -7.81 -8.67 15.79
C LEU A 637 -8.51 -8.41 17.12
N GLN A 638 -9.84 -8.58 17.16
CA GLN A 638 -10.61 -8.36 18.39
C GLN A 638 -10.16 -9.33 19.50
N GLY A 639 -9.75 -10.55 19.14
CA GLY A 639 -9.11 -11.49 20.06
C GLY A 639 -7.77 -11.03 20.64
N GLN A 640 -7.03 -10.13 19.99
CA GLN A 640 -5.74 -9.61 20.49
C GLN A 640 -5.90 -8.49 21.55
N ILE A 641 -7.14 -8.15 21.92
CA ILE A 641 -7.47 -7.07 22.87
C ILE A 641 -8.17 -7.64 24.12
N ALA A 642 -7.58 -7.43 25.29
CA ALA A 642 -8.23 -7.68 26.58
C ALA A 642 -8.95 -6.40 27.06
N SER A 643 -10.26 -6.48 27.31
CA SER A 643 -11.05 -5.33 27.78
C SER A 643 -11.09 -5.26 29.31
N ILE A 644 -9.94 -4.97 29.90
CA ILE A 644 -9.67 -5.12 31.34
C ILE A 644 -10.36 -4.08 32.23
N GLY A 645 -10.82 -2.96 31.65
CA GLY A 645 -11.33 -1.83 32.42
C GLY A 645 -12.54 -2.14 33.30
N ALA A 646 -13.37 -3.10 32.89
CA ALA A 646 -14.50 -3.56 33.70
C ALA A 646 -14.07 -4.26 35.00
N ASP A 647 -12.90 -4.90 35.04
CA ASP A 647 -12.34 -5.55 36.24
C ASP A 647 -11.72 -4.53 37.21
N LEU A 648 -11.33 -3.35 36.70
CA LEU A 648 -10.61 -2.29 37.42
C LEU A 648 -11.49 -1.11 37.89
N ARG A 649 -12.83 -1.22 37.84
CA ARG A 649 -13.78 -0.11 38.04
C ARG A 649 -13.54 0.75 39.29
N ASP A 650 -13.22 0.14 40.43
CA ASP A 650 -12.99 0.84 41.70
C ASP A 650 -11.48 0.96 41.97
N ALA A 651 -11.05 2.06 42.60
CA ALA A 651 -9.66 2.26 42.99
C ALA A 651 -9.16 1.14 43.91
N ARG A 652 -7.89 0.74 43.74
CA ARG A 652 -7.24 -0.42 44.39
C ARG A 652 -7.77 -1.80 43.99
N ARG A 653 -8.72 -1.92 43.04
CA ARG A 653 -8.94 -3.20 42.35
C ARG A 653 -7.74 -3.56 41.48
N SER A 654 -7.55 -4.86 41.28
CA SER A 654 -6.53 -5.43 40.43
C SER A 654 -7.06 -6.53 39.52
N VAL A 655 -6.38 -6.72 38.39
CA VAL A 655 -6.62 -7.76 37.39
C VAL A 655 -5.29 -8.40 37.03
N CYS A 656 -5.24 -9.72 36.89
CA CYS A 656 -4.06 -10.42 36.42
C CYS A 656 -4.09 -10.62 34.90
N LEU A 657 -2.97 -10.33 34.24
CA LEU A 657 -2.68 -10.68 32.85
C LEU A 657 -1.62 -11.78 32.86
N ARG A 658 -1.93 -12.96 32.32
CA ARG A 658 -0.94 -14.02 32.09
C ARG A 658 -0.59 -14.06 30.60
N ASN A 659 0.69 -13.93 30.28
CA ASN A 659 1.18 -14.21 28.94
C ASN A 659 1.71 -15.64 28.88
N ASP A 660 1.07 -16.50 28.08
CA ASP A 660 1.60 -17.83 27.74
C ASP A 660 2.34 -17.80 26.38
N ALA A 661 2.09 -16.75 25.60
CA ALA A 661 2.56 -16.57 24.23
C ALA A 661 3.97 -15.95 24.15
N ALA A 662 4.37 -15.49 22.97
CA ALA A 662 5.68 -14.88 22.77
C ALA A 662 5.87 -13.62 23.65
N PRO A 663 7.09 -13.36 24.19
CA PRO A 663 7.41 -12.10 24.83
C PRO A 663 7.15 -10.91 23.90
N GLY A 664 6.38 -9.94 24.38
CA GLY A 664 5.91 -8.82 23.56
C GLY A 664 5.68 -7.56 24.37
N LEU A 665 5.58 -6.43 23.67
CA LEU A 665 5.39 -5.12 24.29
C LEU A 665 3.91 -4.87 24.60
N LEU A 666 3.64 -4.39 25.82
CA LEU A 666 2.31 -4.04 26.31
C LEU A 666 1.87 -2.66 25.82
N TYR A 667 0.63 -2.58 25.38
CA TYR A 667 -0.07 -1.36 25.01
C TYR A 667 -1.36 -1.25 25.82
N PHE A 668 -1.67 -0.03 26.28
CA PHE A 668 -3.00 0.31 26.79
C PHE A 668 -3.65 1.36 25.89
N PHE A 669 -4.98 1.41 25.86
CA PHE A 669 -5.74 2.42 25.11
C PHE A 669 -7.18 2.50 25.60
N ALA A 670 -7.87 3.58 25.26
CA ALA A 670 -9.30 3.74 25.49
C ALA A 670 -10.13 3.04 24.39
N ASN A 671 -11.22 2.37 24.76
CA ASN A 671 -12.20 1.80 23.82
C ASN A 671 -13.06 2.91 23.19
N ASP A 672 -12.44 3.70 22.33
CA ASP A 672 -13.02 4.83 21.60
C ASP A 672 -12.80 4.66 20.09
N LEU A 673 -13.46 5.49 19.27
CA LEU A 673 -13.18 5.57 17.85
C LEU A 673 -11.75 6.09 17.64
N TRP A 674 -10.91 5.36 16.92
CA TRP A 674 -9.52 5.79 16.64
C TRP A 674 -9.46 7.16 15.94
N GLN A 675 -10.52 7.53 15.22
CA GLN A 675 -10.70 8.85 14.60
C GLN A 675 -10.86 9.98 15.61
N THR A 676 -11.60 9.78 16.71
CA THR A 676 -11.85 10.83 17.72
C THR A 676 -10.68 10.99 18.67
N ALA A 677 -10.02 9.88 19.04
CA ALA A 677 -9.11 9.74 20.17
C ALA A 677 -8.09 10.87 20.47
N GLY A 678 -7.76 11.75 19.51
CA GLY A 678 -7.02 12.98 19.79
C GLY A 678 -7.78 14.07 20.57
N ASN A 679 -9.10 13.93 20.78
CA ASN A 679 -9.92 14.80 21.65
C ASN A 679 -9.95 14.32 23.12
N ASN A 680 -9.43 13.12 23.40
CA ASN A 680 -9.47 12.53 24.73
C ASN A 680 -8.39 13.15 25.64
N ALA A 681 -8.75 13.42 26.89
CA ALA A 681 -7.90 14.09 27.88
C ALA A 681 -7.80 13.30 29.19
N GLY A 682 -6.77 13.62 29.98
CA GLY A 682 -6.50 12.97 31.27
C GLY A 682 -5.71 11.66 31.15
N ALA A 683 -5.42 11.06 32.31
CA ALA A 683 -4.62 9.84 32.41
C ALA A 683 -5.11 8.94 33.55
N LEU A 684 -4.92 7.63 33.40
CA LEU A 684 -5.16 6.62 34.42
C LEU A 684 -3.81 6.11 34.96
N ARG A 685 -3.61 6.19 36.28
CA ARG A 685 -2.41 5.71 36.97
C ARG A 685 -2.56 4.23 37.28
N LEU A 686 -1.71 3.42 36.66
CA LEU A 686 -1.70 1.96 36.80
C LEU A 686 -0.38 1.50 37.44
N GLN A 687 -0.47 0.56 38.35
CA GLN A 687 0.66 -0.17 38.93
C GLN A 687 0.75 -1.56 38.30
N ILE A 688 1.96 -1.99 37.94
CA ILE A 688 2.23 -3.23 37.22
C ILE A 688 3.31 -4.04 37.96
N GLU A 689 2.94 -5.22 38.45
CA GLU A 689 3.76 -6.10 39.27
C GLU A 689 3.88 -7.48 38.60
N ARG A 690 5.08 -8.08 38.51
CA ARG A 690 5.22 -9.49 38.10
C ARG A 690 4.94 -10.39 39.30
N VAL A 691 4.04 -11.35 39.15
CA VAL A 691 3.53 -12.19 40.25
C VAL A 691 3.69 -13.67 39.91
N GLN A 692 3.90 -14.50 40.93
CA GLN A 692 3.96 -15.96 40.72
C GLN A 692 2.59 -16.52 40.32
N GLN A 693 1.53 -16.11 41.02
CA GLN A 693 0.14 -16.50 40.74
C GLN A 693 -0.82 -15.33 41.06
N PRO A 694 -2.03 -15.31 40.46
CA PRO A 694 -3.13 -14.46 40.92
C PRO A 694 -3.56 -14.77 42.36
N ARG A 695 -4.22 -13.83 43.03
CA ARG A 695 -4.92 -14.10 44.29
C ARG A 695 -6.20 -14.91 44.03
N GLU A 696 -6.71 -15.58 45.06
CA GLU A 696 -8.03 -16.23 44.97
C GLU A 696 -9.09 -15.20 44.54
N ARG A 697 -9.94 -15.57 43.56
CA ARG A 697 -11.01 -14.73 42.97
C ARG A 697 -10.54 -13.46 42.24
N GLU A 698 -9.24 -13.23 42.08
CA GLU A 698 -8.70 -12.13 41.24
C GLU A 698 -9.03 -12.39 39.76
N PRO A 699 -9.64 -11.44 39.02
CA PRO A 699 -9.96 -11.64 37.61
C PRO A 699 -8.69 -11.88 36.78
N LEU A 700 -8.75 -12.86 35.87
CA LEU A 700 -7.60 -13.32 35.09
C LEU A 700 -7.88 -13.24 33.60
N TRP A 701 -7.02 -12.54 32.86
CA TRP A 701 -6.96 -12.62 31.39
C TRP A 701 -5.70 -13.40 30.99
N ILE A 702 -5.85 -14.34 30.07
CA ILE A 702 -4.77 -15.21 29.57
C ILE A 702 -4.57 -14.94 28.09
N LEU A 703 -3.36 -14.54 27.68
CA LEU A 703 -2.94 -14.45 26.29
C LEU A 703 -2.34 -15.80 25.89
N GLY A 704 -3.10 -16.59 25.12
CA GLY A 704 -2.64 -17.88 24.61
C GLY A 704 -1.70 -17.74 23.40
N GLU A 705 -0.98 -18.81 23.08
CA GLU A 705 0.07 -18.86 22.03
C GLU A 705 -0.40 -18.41 20.64
N SER A 706 -1.71 -18.47 20.35
CA SER A 706 -2.32 -17.94 19.13
C SER A 706 -2.43 -16.40 19.08
N GLY A 707 -2.01 -15.70 20.14
CA GLY A 707 -2.17 -14.25 20.29
C GLY A 707 -3.56 -13.80 20.72
N SER A 708 -4.43 -14.72 21.11
CA SER A 708 -5.80 -14.41 21.55
C SER A 708 -5.93 -14.41 23.07
N TRP A 709 -6.60 -13.39 23.60
CA TRP A 709 -6.94 -13.28 25.01
C TRP A 709 -8.20 -14.07 25.36
N GLN A 710 -8.20 -14.68 26.54
CA GLN A 710 -9.35 -15.32 27.16
C GLN A 710 -9.49 -14.83 28.60
N ARG A 711 -10.67 -14.31 28.99
CA ARG A 711 -10.98 -13.95 30.38
C ARG A 711 -11.50 -15.18 31.14
N ARG A 712 -10.83 -15.56 32.22
CA ARG A 712 -11.33 -16.51 33.22
C ARG A 712 -11.80 -15.74 34.46
N LEU A 713 -13.04 -15.98 34.86
CA LEU A 713 -13.48 -15.67 36.22
C LEU A 713 -12.73 -16.61 37.19
N GLY A 714 -12.32 -16.09 38.34
CA GLY A 714 -11.76 -16.94 39.39
C GLY A 714 -12.81 -17.96 39.84
N MET A 715 -12.43 -19.24 39.87
CA MET A 715 -13.35 -20.31 40.24
C MET A 715 -13.80 -20.12 41.69
N THR A 716 -15.10 -20.21 41.93
CA THR A 716 -15.63 -20.46 43.27
C THR A 716 -15.17 -21.84 43.72
N ALA A 717 -14.46 -21.91 44.85
CA ALA A 717 -14.45 -23.15 45.64
C ALA A 717 -15.90 -23.56 45.92
N GLY A 718 -16.17 -24.86 45.89
CA GLY A 718 -17.52 -25.40 45.66
C GLY A 718 -18.57 -25.06 46.72
N ALA A 719 -19.82 -25.21 46.28
CA ALA A 719 -20.99 -25.47 47.12
C ALA A 719 -21.58 -26.81 46.66
#